data_AF-A0A8H4SS36-F1
#
_entry.id   AF-A0A8H4SS36-F1
#
_cell.length_a   1.000
_cell.length_b   1.000
_cell.length_c   1.000
_cell.angle_alpha   90.00
_cell.angle_beta   90.00
_cell.angle_gamma   90.00
#
_symmetry.space_group_name_H-M   'P 1'
#
loop_
_entity.id
_entity.type
_entity.pdbx_description
1 polymer ?
#
loop_
_entity_poly.entity_id
_entity_poly.type
_entity_poly.pdbx_seq_one_letter_code
_entity_poly.pdbx_strand_id
1 'polypeptide(L)'
;MKLISLLLAISLAAHAQARAVFAHFMIGNTEQYTDADFVNDITKAQDAHIDGFVLNIAYDDATNDRSIPMAFDAAGGLGFKLLFSFDYAGNGDWPMDEVISLIDKYSSNNAYFKRGSQPLVSTFEGFNRAKDWSTIKDKTNCYFMPSWSSVGAKRAVRTGETDGLFSWAAWPEGPNNIDMEVDASYLIFLNGSSYMMPISPWFYTNLPGYNKNWLWRGDSLWHDRWNLAFTLVSQDQWPGQPEYLQIISWNDYGESHYIGPLNDKAYVAFDIGEAPYNYAKGMPHDGWRKLLPYAIDTFKNGIATINQEVLVAWYRLTPASACATGGTTGNTAAQLQPEMPPGELSQDKIFFSALLTSLLTPRVTIDGQRRVVNWDDAPYGNVGMFHGSFAYEGRVGKVIIELVDASGAVVATLNGADLTKTCEKGVTNWNPWVGSTTTTRSVSAAPALSLSKQQCMKGTGRDGFADLCEFTCSFGYCPPGPCTCTKLGKALDTPDPKNVDGYPLAGSDCTYKGLCSFACNYGHCPSKFCTTAASAKDKCVIPPEDADPEDSDDACTAGTGTGNFEGLCSFSCGRGYCPQPQCKCTGRGPAITPPAATSAGGYPAKGLLGEYTGLCNFACSRDYCPPGACSKVNPYGGLFKEELRTCDASDEKSVWNCPNINCYKASTIENGVRARWESVGAGEFFNYTAEWFYYQNEVAIGGNTMFYGSPFQDQYIRSIAYFFGGRDSNGGNRAADNYDCDIIGANACTNPFTCGTTQYPGMDLVFASFSNLHNFITNMYFSIDGLAASAAANSATIAEDFGDSSLDKGLKFLQEFSEFFGLSMQFAGGSFWNKASEMIDWGYARLRGVWRSRFKGGTVIRAMNLFEIMTSVDNAGAQFVNQTRYTLDTFLKQIFDGSYLSSRRLYTMIADGTWLDAPKVSVFDFHKSIEPIMNALLITKAWTTGPNGNAIVILAEEGHVAYPEPRRGNGALMSSKDGNATQHLYTSETGEEWTLWIAQVDVCTQNRCERRFKAPKGLDKISEMNDYNVTVENMILSPFFNWRRQGNQNYHPAELDPYAQNGDKSDLSKIPFSVGLNHPGAIPIPVCDIETAWQNIANWWRDPSKAPCDYYPCCNY
;
A
#
# COMPACT_ATOMS: atom_id res chain seq x y z
N MET A 1 38.84 7.17 52.55
CA MET A 1 37.52 6.50 52.52
C MET A 1 36.35 7.49 52.45
N LYS A 2 36.20 8.45 53.37
CA LYS A 2 35.04 9.40 53.34
C LYS A 2 34.93 10.27 52.07
N LEU A 3 36.05 10.68 51.46
CA LEU A 3 36.04 11.47 50.22
C LEU A 3 35.61 10.64 48.99
N ILE A 4 35.98 9.36 48.95
CA ILE A 4 35.59 8.44 47.86
C ILE A 4 34.11 8.07 47.98
N SER A 5 33.60 7.88 49.20
CA SER A 5 32.16 7.66 49.43
C SER A 5 31.32 8.89 49.11
N LEU A 6 31.84 10.11 49.34
CA LEU A 6 31.14 11.36 48.97
C LEU A 6 31.19 11.60 47.45
N LEU A 7 32.32 11.30 46.78
CA LEU A 7 32.43 11.37 45.33
C LEU A 7 31.62 10.28 44.62
N LEU A 8 31.50 9.07 45.19
CA LEU A 8 30.57 8.05 44.70
C LEU A 8 29.11 8.46 44.92
N ALA A 9 28.77 9.06 46.05
CA ALA A 9 27.40 9.56 46.29
C ALA A 9 27.05 10.74 45.37
N ILE A 10 28.00 11.61 45.05
CA ILE A 10 27.84 12.71 44.09
C ILE A 10 27.85 12.18 42.65
N SER A 11 28.62 11.15 42.30
CA SER A 11 28.57 10.52 40.97
C SER A 11 27.31 9.67 40.76
N LEU A 12 26.80 9.03 41.83
CA LEU A 12 25.51 8.33 41.83
C LEU A 12 24.33 9.31 41.81
N ALA A 13 24.46 10.49 42.45
CA ALA A 13 23.46 11.56 42.35
C ALA A 13 23.50 12.31 41.00
N ALA A 14 24.67 12.39 40.35
CA ALA A 14 24.83 13.03 39.04
C ALA A 14 24.39 12.13 37.86
N HIS A 15 24.14 10.84 38.10
CA HIS A 15 23.64 9.89 37.08
C HIS A 15 22.15 9.56 37.22
N ALA A 16 21.42 10.20 38.14
CA ALA A 16 19.97 10.08 38.23
C ALA A 16 19.28 11.24 37.48
N GLN A 17 19.30 11.23 36.14
CA GLN A 17 18.23 11.91 35.42
C GLN A 17 16.96 11.09 35.61
N ALA A 18 16.06 11.56 36.48
CA ALA A 18 14.82 10.86 36.77
C ALA A 18 13.90 10.94 35.54
N ARG A 19 13.63 9.78 34.92
CA ARG A 19 12.62 9.67 33.87
C ARG A 19 11.25 10.09 34.39
N ALA A 20 10.46 10.76 33.55
CA ALA A 20 9.08 11.11 33.87
C ALA A 20 8.12 10.78 32.73
N VAL A 21 6.88 10.45 33.07
CA VAL A 21 5.81 10.17 32.11
C VAL A 21 4.69 11.17 32.30
N PHE A 22 4.35 11.89 31.24
CA PHE A 22 3.28 12.87 31.22
C PHE A 22 2.10 12.41 30.38
N ALA A 23 0.94 13.04 30.52
CA ALA A 23 -0.17 12.91 29.57
C ALA A 23 -0.58 14.28 29.02
N HIS A 24 -0.82 14.34 27.71
CA HIS A 24 -1.31 15.54 27.03
C HIS A 24 -2.73 15.86 27.50
N PHE A 25 -2.98 17.11 27.91
CA PHE A 25 -4.25 17.51 28.51
C PHE A 25 -4.76 18.78 27.83
N MET A 26 -5.89 18.67 27.14
CA MET A 26 -6.54 19.77 26.43
C MET A 26 -7.27 20.67 27.42
N ILE A 27 -6.75 21.89 27.64
CA ILE A 27 -7.43 22.89 28.49
C ILE A 27 -8.71 23.40 27.82
N GLY A 28 -8.73 23.57 26.50
CA GLY A 28 -9.93 24.00 25.77
C GLY A 28 -11.15 23.08 25.97
N ASN A 29 -10.93 21.81 26.33
CA ASN A 29 -12.01 20.86 26.64
C ASN A 29 -12.57 21.02 28.06
N THR A 30 -12.12 21.99 28.86
CA THR A 30 -12.47 22.10 30.29
C THR A 30 -13.38 23.27 30.63
N GLU A 31 -14.06 23.87 29.64
CA GLU A 31 -14.96 25.01 29.84
C GLU A 31 -15.96 24.81 31.01
N GLN A 32 -16.49 23.60 31.14
CA GLN A 32 -17.47 23.25 32.17
C GLN A 32 -16.88 22.53 33.39
N TYR A 33 -15.54 22.45 33.52
CA TYR A 33 -14.90 21.80 34.66
C TYR A 33 -15.05 22.59 35.97
N THR A 34 -15.03 21.85 37.06
CA THR A 34 -14.92 22.32 38.45
C THR A 34 -13.61 21.82 39.05
N ASP A 35 -13.21 22.34 40.22
CA ASP A 35 -12.00 21.87 40.92
C ASP A 35 -12.06 20.36 41.19
N ALA A 36 -13.25 19.84 41.50
CA ALA A 36 -13.47 18.42 41.74
C ALA A 36 -13.20 17.56 40.50
N ASP A 37 -13.46 18.09 39.29
CA ASP A 37 -13.17 17.38 38.04
C ASP A 37 -11.65 17.27 37.82
N PHE A 38 -10.89 18.35 38.06
CA PHE A 38 -9.42 18.33 38.02
C PHE A 38 -8.82 17.40 39.09
N VAL A 39 -9.30 17.46 40.34
CA VAL A 39 -8.87 16.56 41.42
C VAL A 39 -9.11 15.10 41.05
N ASN A 40 -10.28 14.80 40.46
CA ASN A 40 -10.62 13.44 40.01
C ASN A 40 -9.69 12.95 38.90
N ASP A 41 -9.42 13.79 37.90
CA ASP A 41 -8.54 13.44 36.79
C ASP A 41 -7.09 13.24 37.26
N ILE A 42 -6.59 14.13 38.12
CA ILE A 42 -5.24 14.02 38.70
C ILE A 42 -5.12 12.77 39.58
N THR A 43 -6.11 12.49 40.42
CA THR A 43 -6.10 11.28 41.27
C THR A 43 -6.00 10.02 40.40
N LYS A 44 -6.80 9.97 39.33
CA LYS A 44 -6.80 8.86 38.36
C LYS A 44 -5.49 8.76 37.58
N ALA A 45 -4.81 9.87 37.33
CA ALA A 45 -3.51 9.88 36.69
C ALA A 45 -2.42 9.35 37.65
N GLN A 46 -2.45 9.77 38.92
CA GLN A 46 -1.58 9.24 39.97
C GLN A 46 -1.78 7.74 40.20
N ASP A 47 -3.02 7.25 40.22
CA ASP A 47 -3.34 5.81 40.29
C ASP A 47 -2.74 5.02 39.11
N ALA A 48 -2.57 5.67 37.96
CA ALA A 48 -1.92 5.10 36.77
C ALA A 48 -0.41 5.33 36.73
N HIS A 49 0.17 5.94 37.77
CA HIS A 49 1.58 6.33 37.92
C HIS A 49 2.08 7.40 36.93
N ILE A 50 1.17 8.16 36.32
CA ILE A 50 1.55 9.33 35.50
C ILE A 50 2.10 10.42 36.43
N ASP A 51 3.20 11.06 36.04
CA ASP A 51 3.90 12.05 36.86
C ASP A 51 3.30 13.46 36.75
N GLY A 52 2.69 13.77 35.60
CA GLY A 52 2.11 15.09 35.36
C GLY A 52 1.26 15.21 34.10
N PHE A 53 0.63 16.38 33.93
CA PHE A 53 -0.06 16.76 32.70
C PHE A 53 0.71 17.81 31.92
N VAL A 54 0.72 17.64 30.59
CA VAL A 54 1.17 18.64 29.63
C VAL A 54 -0.07 19.42 29.18
N LEU A 55 -0.24 20.63 29.72
CA LEU A 55 -1.39 21.48 29.47
C LEU A 55 -1.29 22.09 28.07
N ASN A 56 -2.06 21.57 27.12
CA ASN A 56 -2.26 22.18 25.81
C ASN A 56 -3.18 23.39 25.97
N ILE A 57 -2.67 24.56 25.60
CA ILE A 57 -3.37 25.84 25.68
C ILE A 57 -3.29 26.56 24.34
N ALA A 58 -4.43 26.90 23.76
CA ALA A 58 -4.53 27.72 22.55
C ALA A 58 -4.49 29.21 22.88
N TYR A 59 -3.92 30.02 21.99
CA TYR A 59 -3.89 31.47 22.13
C TYR A 59 -5.31 32.05 22.15
N ASP A 60 -5.55 33.07 22.98
CA ASP A 60 -6.84 33.77 23.10
C ASP A 60 -8.06 32.85 23.37
N ASP A 61 -7.83 31.69 23.98
CA ASP A 61 -8.90 30.81 24.47
C ASP A 61 -9.39 31.29 25.85
N ALA A 62 -10.67 31.69 25.91
CA ALA A 62 -11.32 32.17 27.14
C ALA A 62 -11.31 31.15 28.29
N THR A 63 -11.12 29.85 27.99
CA THR A 63 -11.03 28.78 28.99
C THR A 63 -9.74 28.89 29.82
N ASN A 64 -8.68 29.47 29.27
CA ASN A 64 -7.36 29.56 29.93
C ASN A 64 -7.42 30.30 31.26
N ASP A 65 -8.11 31.44 31.32
CA ASP A 65 -8.16 32.32 32.49
C ASP A 65 -8.78 31.63 33.71
N ARG A 66 -9.73 30.72 33.49
CA ARG A 66 -10.40 29.96 34.54
C ARG A 66 -9.70 28.63 34.83
N SER A 67 -9.41 27.84 33.80
CA SER A 67 -9.01 26.44 33.96
C SER A 67 -7.56 26.28 34.38
N ILE A 68 -6.65 27.17 33.95
CA ILE A 68 -5.23 27.06 34.32
C ILE A 68 -5.05 27.23 35.85
N PRO A 69 -5.58 28.28 36.51
CA PRO A 69 -5.50 28.39 37.97
C PRO A 69 -6.06 27.17 38.71
N MET A 70 -7.24 26.69 38.31
CA MET A 70 -7.89 25.53 38.94
C MET A 70 -7.05 24.26 38.81
N ALA A 71 -6.46 24.02 37.64
CA ALA A 71 -5.56 22.90 37.42
C ALA A 71 -4.33 22.98 38.36
N PHE A 72 -3.69 24.15 38.46
CA PHE A 72 -2.54 24.35 39.36
C PHE A 72 -2.89 24.21 40.84
N ASP A 73 -4.06 24.69 41.26
CA ASP A 73 -4.53 24.54 42.64
C ASP A 73 -4.78 23.06 42.98
N ALA A 74 -5.48 22.33 42.09
CA ALA A 74 -5.72 20.89 42.26
C ALA A 74 -4.41 20.09 42.28
N ALA A 75 -3.49 20.36 41.34
CA ALA A 75 -2.19 19.70 41.28
C ALA A 75 -1.33 20.03 42.50
N GLY A 76 -1.33 21.27 42.96
CA GLY A 76 -0.63 21.70 44.18
C GLY A 76 -1.14 20.97 45.44
N GLY A 77 -2.47 20.79 45.55
CA GLY A 77 -3.09 20.05 46.65
C GLY A 77 -2.77 18.56 46.67
N LEU A 78 -2.52 17.94 45.51
CA LEU A 78 -2.23 16.51 45.36
C LEU A 78 -0.75 16.18 45.15
N GLY A 79 0.12 17.21 45.07
CA GLY A 79 1.54 17.04 44.77
C GLY A 79 1.84 16.58 43.34
N PHE A 80 0.88 16.71 42.43
CA PHE A 80 1.01 16.35 41.02
C PHE A 80 1.70 17.44 40.21
N LYS A 81 2.24 17.09 39.03
CA LYS A 81 2.99 18.04 38.19
C LYS A 81 2.24 18.49 36.96
N LEU A 82 2.46 19.74 36.56
CA LEU A 82 1.92 20.34 35.35
C LEU A 82 3.05 21.06 34.60
N LEU A 83 2.96 21.09 33.27
CA LEU A 83 3.82 21.93 32.43
C LEU A 83 3.02 22.47 31.24
N PHE A 84 3.47 23.58 30.66
CA PHE A 84 2.77 24.18 29.53
C PHE A 84 3.20 23.58 28.19
N SER A 85 2.21 23.35 27.32
CA SER A 85 2.37 23.19 25.88
C SER A 85 1.56 24.28 25.18
N PHE A 86 2.24 25.32 24.72
CA PHE A 86 1.58 26.39 23.96
C PHE A 86 1.22 25.85 22.57
N ASP A 87 -0.07 25.86 22.24
CA ASP A 87 -0.57 25.42 20.95
C ASP A 87 -0.55 26.58 19.96
N TYR A 88 0.39 26.55 19.02
CA TYR A 88 0.57 27.56 17.97
C TYR A 88 -0.29 27.26 16.73
N ALA A 89 -0.97 26.10 16.67
CA ALA A 89 -1.82 25.72 15.57
C ALA A 89 -3.32 25.90 15.88
N GLY A 90 -3.71 25.92 17.17
CA GLY A 90 -5.10 25.97 17.60
C GLY A 90 -5.83 27.27 17.23
N ASN A 91 -5.26 28.42 17.62
CA ASN A 91 -5.83 29.77 17.37
C ASN A 91 -4.81 30.74 16.75
N GLY A 92 -3.81 30.19 16.06
CA GLY A 92 -2.68 30.95 15.49
C GLY A 92 -1.51 31.11 16.45
N ASP A 93 -0.52 31.91 16.01
CA ASP A 93 0.73 32.09 16.74
C ASP A 93 0.55 32.79 18.09
N TRP A 94 1.23 32.29 19.12
CA TRP A 94 1.34 32.98 20.41
C TRP A 94 2.28 34.20 20.34
N PRO A 95 1.86 35.37 20.86
CA PRO A 95 2.76 36.51 21.07
C PRO A 95 3.83 36.20 22.13
N MET A 96 5.10 36.51 21.83
CA MET A 96 6.25 36.23 22.69
C MET A 96 6.09 36.76 24.13
N ASP A 97 5.62 38.00 24.30
CA ASP A 97 5.47 38.62 25.62
C ASP A 97 4.42 37.92 26.50
N GLU A 98 3.38 37.34 25.89
CA GLU A 98 2.35 36.59 26.60
C GLU A 98 2.84 35.22 27.06
N VAL A 99 3.64 34.55 26.22
CA VAL A 99 4.34 33.31 26.60
C VAL A 99 5.23 33.54 27.81
N ILE A 100 6.05 34.61 27.79
CA ILE A 100 6.90 35.00 28.92
C ILE A 100 6.07 35.24 30.17
N SER A 101 5.00 36.04 30.06
CA SER A 101 4.11 36.38 31.17
C SER A 101 3.49 35.13 31.83
N LEU A 102 3.01 34.17 31.04
CA LEU A 102 2.43 32.93 31.56
C LEU A 102 3.48 32.04 32.25
N ILE A 103 4.67 31.91 31.67
CA ILE A 103 5.76 31.13 32.29
C ILE A 103 6.18 31.78 33.61
N ASP A 104 6.39 33.10 33.65
CA ASP A 104 6.80 33.81 34.87
C ASP A 104 5.73 33.70 35.97
N LYS A 105 4.45 33.74 35.60
CA LYS A 105 3.33 33.61 36.54
C LYS A 105 3.30 32.25 37.24
N TYR A 106 3.53 31.15 36.52
CA TYR A 106 3.31 29.79 37.05
C TYR A 106 4.58 29.00 37.34
N SER A 107 5.73 29.33 36.76
CA SER A 107 6.98 28.57 36.93
C SER A 107 7.47 28.52 38.38
N SER A 108 7.07 29.47 39.23
CA SER A 108 7.39 29.45 40.67
C SER A 108 6.47 28.52 41.49
N ASN A 109 5.34 28.08 40.93
CA ASN A 109 4.42 27.17 41.60
C ASN A 109 5.07 25.79 41.81
N ASN A 110 4.87 25.20 43.00
CA ASN A 110 5.42 23.88 43.34
C ASN A 110 4.84 22.73 42.49
N ALA A 111 3.66 22.92 41.89
CA ALA A 111 3.06 22.00 40.93
C ALA A 111 3.68 22.11 39.53
N TYR A 112 4.43 23.17 39.21
CA TYR A 112 5.09 23.28 37.91
C TYR A 112 6.26 22.28 37.81
N PHE A 113 6.30 21.47 36.75
CA PHE A 113 7.39 20.52 36.53
C PHE A 113 8.69 21.25 36.18
N LYS A 114 9.78 20.88 36.85
CA LYS A 114 11.11 21.45 36.62
C LYS A 114 12.13 20.37 36.34
N ARG A 115 12.94 20.58 35.32
CA ARG A 115 14.17 19.83 35.10
C ARG A 115 15.29 20.52 35.88
N GLY A 116 15.64 19.94 37.03
CA GLY A 116 16.48 20.64 38.01
C GLY A 116 15.79 21.92 38.49
N SER A 117 16.38 23.08 38.22
CA SER A 117 15.80 24.38 38.55
C SER A 117 14.99 25.03 37.42
N GLN A 118 15.05 24.50 36.19
CA GLN A 118 14.46 25.13 35.01
C GLN A 118 13.02 24.63 34.79
N PRO A 119 12.01 25.50 34.59
CA PRO A 119 10.67 25.08 34.21
C PRO A 119 10.69 24.43 32.83
N LEU A 120 10.15 23.22 32.70
CA LEU A 120 10.03 22.55 31.40
C LEU A 120 8.85 23.16 30.63
N VAL A 121 9.07 23.57 29.38
CA VAL A 121 8.06 24.16 28.51
C VAL A 121 8.06 23.46 27.16
N SER A 122 6.89 23.22 26.59
CA SER A 122 6.67 22.61 25.29
C SER A 122 5.81 23.52 24.39
N THR A 123 5.70 23.14 23.12
CA THR A 123 4.68 23.64 22.19
C THR A 123 4.06 22.50 21.39
N PHE A 124 2.87 22.75 20.85
CA PHE A 124 2.39 22.05 19.66
C PHE A 124 2.60 22.98 18.46
N GLU A 125 3.48 22.57 17.55
CA GLU A 125 3.93 23.33 16.38
C GLU A 125 4.53 24.71 16.76
N GLY A 126 4.54 25.67 15.82
CA GLY A 126 5.09 27.01 16.04
C GLY A 126 6.52 27.24 15.53
N PHE A 127 7.02 26.40 14.61
CA PHE A 127 8.38 26.53 14.05
C PHE A 127 8.68 27.91 13.46
N ASN A 128 7.68 28.58 12.87
CA ASN A 128 7.82 29.94 12.32
C ASN A 128 8.19 30.99 13.38
N ARG A 129 7.99 30.69 14.66
CA ARG A 129 8.35 31.52 15.82
C ARG A 129 9.56 31.00 16.57
N ALA A 130 10.35 30.11 15.98
CA ALA A 130 11.55 29.54 16.62
C ALA A 130 12.50 30.61 17.18
N LYS A 131 12.66 31.74 16.48
CA LYS A 131 13.56 32.84 16.92
C LYS A 131 13.12 33.60 18.15
N ASP A 132 11.84 33.52 18.53
CA ASP A 132 11.35 34.14 19.76
C ASP A 132 11.90 33.39 20.99
N TRP A 133 12.18 32.09 20.85
CA TRP A 133 12.55 31.22 21.97
C TRP A 133 13.92 31.51 22.57
N SER A 134 14.86 32.10 21.84
CA SER A 134 16.09 32.65 22.42
C SER A 134 15.76 33.67 23.52
N THR A 135 14.87 34.62 23.22
CA THR A 135 14.46 35.66 24.18
C THR A 135 13.60 35.08 25.30
N ILE A 136 12.66 34.19 24.99
CA ILE A 136 11.80 33.55 25.99
C ILE A 136 12.66 32.78 27.01
N LYS A 137 13.62 31.97 26.55
CA LYS A 137 14.54 31.23 27.42
C LYS A 137 15.40 32.16 28.27
N ASP A 138 15.97 33.22 27.67
CA ASP A 138 16.79 34.19 28.41
C ASP A 138 16.01 34.90 29.52
N LYS A 139 14.71 35.17 29.31
CA LYS A 139 13.85 35.85 30.29
C LYS A 139 13.33 34.93 31.39
N THR A 140 12.94 33.71 31.02
CA THR A 140 12.21 32.80 31.91
C THR A 140 13.08 31.69 32.51
N ASN A 141 14.30 31.50 31.97
CA ASN A 141 15.19 30.40 32.27
C ASN A 141 14.55 29.01 32.06
N CYS A 142 13.59 28.89 31.14
CA CYS A 142 12.92 27.64 30.85
C CYS A 142 13.82 26.63 30.12
N TYR A 143 13.50 25.35 30.28
CA TYR A 143 14.05 24.26 29.49
C TYR A 143 13.03 23.94 28.40
N PHE A 144 13.40 24.18 27.14
CA PHE A 144 12.45 24.18 26.04
C PHE A 144 12.51 22.91 25.19
N MET A 145 11.38 22.17 25.14
CA MET A 145 11.22 20.93 24.37
C MET A 145 9.95 20.99 23.49
N PRO A 146 9.97 21.65 22.32
CA PRO A 146 8.79 21.75 21.46
C PRO A 146 8.49 20.46 20.69
N SER A 147 7.23 20.33 20.26
CA SER A 147 6.87 19.49 19.11
C SER A 147 6.81 20.33 17.84
N TRP A 148 7.92 20.34 17.10
CA TRP A 148 8.00 20.87 15.73
C TRP A 148 8.02 19.73 14.71
N SER A 149 7.05 18.82 14.85
CA SER A 149 7.04 17.58 14.10
C SER A 149 6.80 17.81 12.61
N SER A 150 6.07 18.87 12.24
CA SER A 150 5.82 19.25 10.85
C SER A 150 7.08 19.53 10.01
N VAL A 151 8.20 19.89 10.64
CA VAL A 151 9.48 20.16 9.96
C VAL A 151 10.53 19.06 10.17
N GLY A 152 10.24 18.09 11.03
CA GLY A 152 11.14 17.00 11.40
C GLY A 152 12.30 17.41 12.33
N ALA A 153 12.88 16.42 13.01
CA ALA A 153 13.89 16.65 14.05
C ALA A 153 15.15 17.37 13.56
N LYS A 154 15.67 17.01 12.37
CA LYS A 154 16.89 17.62 11.82
C LYS A 154 16.74 19.13 11.63
N ARG A 155 15.64 19.59 11.04
CA ARG A 155 15.39 21.02 10.81
C ARG A 155 15.12 21.74 12.13
N ALA A 156 14.38 21.11 13.04
CA ALA A 156 14.12 21.64 14.37
C ALA A 156 15.42 21.91 15.16
N VAL A 157 16.35 20.94 15.25
CA VAL A 157 17.62 21.12 15.98
C VAL A 157 18.56 22.13 15.33
N ARG A 158 18.55 22.25 13.98
CA ARG A 158 19.39 23.21 13.24
C ARG A 158 19.12 24.67 13.60
N THR A 159 17.96 24.97 14.18
CA THR A 159 17.63 26.33 14.63
C THR A 159 18.56 26.83 15.74
N GLY A 160 19.07 25.91 16.57
CA GLY A 160 19.82 26.23 17.80
C GLY A 160 18.96 26.74 18.96
N GLU A 161 17.63 26.72 18.83
CA GLU A 161 16.70 27.37 19.78
C GLU A 161 16.12 26.40 20.82
N THR A 162 16.28 25.09 20.65
CA THR A 162 15.68 24.05 21.50
C THR A 162 16.69 23.40 22.45
N ASP A 163 16.25 22.96 23.62
CA ASP A 163 17.08 22.20 24.58
C ASP A 163 16.81 20.68 24.50
N GLY A 164 15.69 20.31 23.86
CA GLY A 164 15.30 18.97 23.50
C GLY A 164 14.14 19.00 22.52
N LEU A 165 13.58 17.86 22.16
CA LEU A 165 12.41 17.79 21.28
C LEU A 165 11.40 16.74 21.76
N PHE A 166 10.13 17.02 21.49
CA PHE A 166 9.02 16.10 21.56
C PHE A 166 8.56 15.74 20.14
N SER A 167 8.28 14.48 19.86
CA SER A 167 7.69 14.05 18.58
C SER A 167 6.19 13.87 18.73
N TRP A 168 5.40 14.27 17.73
CA TRP A 168 3.96 13.99 17.63
C TRP A 168 3.67 12.68 16.88
N ALA A 169 4.68 12.02 16.32
CA ALA A 169 4.51 10.83 15.50
C ALA A 169 4.31 9.56 16.36
N ALA A 170 3.12 9.41 16.96
CA ALA A 170 2.78 8.26 17.79
C ALA A 170 2.22 7.06 17.02
N TRP A 171 1.78 7.28 15.77
CA TRP A 171 1.01 6.32 14.97
C TRP A 171 1.77 5.90 13.71
N PRO A 172 1.57 4.66 13.24
CA PRO A 172 2.20 4.16 12.02
C PRO A 172 1.56 4.77 10.76
N GLU A 173 2.34 4.78 9.69
CA GLU A 173 1.85 5.12 8.36
C GLU A 173 1.17 3.91 7.69
N GLY A 174 -0.07 4.10 7.24
CA GLY A 174 -0.83 3.09 6.50
C GLY A 174 -1.14 1.83 7.31
N PRO A 175 -1.23 0.66 6.66
CA PRO A 175 -1.61 -0.58 7.32
C PRO A 175 -0.44 -1.23 8.07
N ASN A 176 0.70 -0.55 8.24
CA ASN A 176 1.90 -1.12 8.83
C ASN A 176 1.83 -1.12 10.37
N ASN A 177 2.66 -1.95 11.01
CA ASN A 177 2.91 -1.81 12.45
C ASN A 177 3.84 -0.61 12.69
N ILE A 178 3.79 -0.03 13.88
CA ILE A 178 4.71 1.04 14.25
C ILE A 178 6.16 0.52 14.27
N ASP A 179 7.06 1.32 13.72
CA ASP A 179 8.50 1.08 13.80
C ASP A 179 9.18 2.18 14.64
N MET A 180 10.50 2.19 14.61
CA MET A 180 11.33 3.10 15.40
C MET A 180 12.13 4.07 14.52
N GLU A 181 11.80 4.21 13.23
CA GLU A 181 12.55 5.06 12.31
C GLU A 181 12.48 6.53 12.73
N VAL A 182 11.27 7.00 13.03
CA VAL A 182 11.07 8.38 13.51
C VAL A 182 11.76 8.59 14.85
N ASP A 183 11.55 7.72 15.84
CA ASP A 183 12.19 7.86 17.16
C ASP A 183 13.73 7.84 17.06
N ALA A 184 14.28 6.99 16.17
CA ALA A 184 15.70 6.92 15.88
C ALA A 184 16.23 8.26 15.31
N SER A 185 15.49 8.88 14.40
CA SER A 185 15.87 10.18 13.83
C SER A 185 16.00 11.26 14.91
N TYR A 186 15.07 11.31 15.87
CA TYR A 186 15.13 12.26 16.99
C TYR A 186 16.36 11.99 17.86
N LEU A 187 16.58 10.74 18.26
CA LEU A 187 17.73 10.36 19.08
C LEU A 187 19.07 10.68 18.40
N ILE A 188 19.18 10.46 17.08
CA ILE A 188 20.38 10.76 16.29
C ILE A 188 20.62 12.27 16.21
N PHE A 189 19.61 13.05 15.79
CA PHE A 189 19.79 14.49 15.57
C PHE A 189 19.91 15.30 16.86
N LEU A 190 19.30 14.84 17.95
CA LEU A 190 19.47 15.45 19.27
C LEU A 190 20.88 15.22 19.85
N ASN A 191 21.58 14.18 19.40
CA ASN A 191 22.96 13.86 19.76
C ASN A 191 23.22 13.95 21.29
N GLY A 192 22.35 13.30 22.07
CA GLY A 192 22.42 13.28 23.54
C GLY A 192 21.57 14.35 24.25
N SER A 193 20.94 15.28 23.52
CA SER A 193 19.94 16.21 24.08
C SER A 193 18.63 15.48 24.42
N SER A 194 17.79 16.10 25.26
CA SER A 194 16.59 15.43 25.79
C SER A 194 15.59 15.09 24.68
N TYR A 195 15.12 13.85 24.70
CA TYR A 195 14.05 13.36 23.85
C TYR A 195 12.82 13.00 24.67
N MET A 196 11.66 13.51 24.26
CA MET A 196 10.35 13.10 24.77
C MET A 196 9.65 12.24 23.71
N MET A 197 9.46 10.96 24.01
CA MET A 197 8.85 10.01 23.08
C MET A 197 7.32 10.00 23.20
N PRO A 198 6.57 10.02 22.09
CA PRO A 198 5.11 9.94 22.12
C PRO A 198 4.61 8.51 22.33
N ILE A 199 3.55 8.34 23.10
CA ILE A 199 2.82 7.07 23.20
C ILE A 199 1.33 7.36 23.03
N SER A 200 0.64 6.64 22.16
CA SER A 200 -0.80 6.78 21.95
C SER A 200 -1.45 5.41 21.73
N PRO A 201 -2.67 5.16 22.23
CA PRO A 201 -3.34 3.88 22.03
C PRO A 201 -4.07 3.79 20.68
N TRP A 202 -4.61 4.89 20.19
CA TRP A 202 -5.55 4.93 19.06
C TRP A 202 -5.54 6.31 18.39
N PHE A 203 -6.14 6.46 17.21
CA PHE A 203 -6.47 7.77 16.64
C PHE A 203 -7.66 7.65 15.71
N TYR A 204 -8.68 8.46 15.94
CA TYR A 204 -9.80 8.62 15.01
C TYR A 204 -10.46 9.97 15.25
N THR A 205 -10.69 10.71 14.17
CA THR A 205 -11.43 11.97 14.23
C THR A 205 -12.42 12.07 13.08
N ASN A 206 -13.58 12.66 13.37
CA ASN A 206 -14.55 13.13 12.38
C ASN A 206 -15.12 14.45 12.90
N LEU A 207 -14.36 15.51 12.68
CA LEU A 207 -14.62 16.89 13.07
C LEU A 207 -14.49 17.81 11.85
N PRO A 208 -15.50 17.86 10.97
CA PRO A 208 -15.49 18.68 9.75
C PRO A 208 -15.24 20.17 10.01
N GLY A 209 -15.67 20.72 11.15
CA GLY A 209 -15.41 22.11 11.54
C GLY A 209 -13.92 22.44 11.66
N TYR A 210 -13.07 21.43 11.87
CA TYR A 210 -11.62 21.56 11.87
C TYR A 210 -10.95 21.03 10.59
N ASN A 211 -11.72 20.70 9.56
CA ASN A 211 -11.27 19.98 8.36
C ASN A 211 -10.60 18.63 8.68
N LYS A 212 -11.08 17.93 9.71
CA LYS A 212 -10.52 16.63 10.13
C LYS A 212 -11.50 15.49 9.97
N ASN A 213 -11.15 14.46 9.21
CA ASN A 213 -11.93 13.23 9.09
C ASN A 213 -11.09 12.03 8.63
N TRP A 214 -10.27 11.48 9.53
CA TRP A 214 -9.42 10.31 9.22
C TRP A 214 -9.13 9.46 10.46
N LEU A 215 -8.52 8.30 10.25
CA LEU A 215 -7.93 7.47 11.31
C LEU A 215 -6.53 6.99 10.94
N TRP A 216 -5.73 6.67 11.96
CA TRP A 216 -4.50 5.91 11.83
C TRP A 216 -4.66 4.53 12.49
N ARG A 217 -3.78 3.60 12.14
CA ARG A 217 -3.84 2.24 12.67
C ARG A 217 -3.50 2.22 14.17
N GLY A 218 -4.49 1.90 14.99
CA GLY A 218 -4.38 1.76 16.45
C GLY A 218 -4.46 0.31 16.96
N ASP A 219 -4.71 -0.66 16.08
CA ASP A 219 -4.97 -2.08 16.37
C ASP A 219 -4.14 -2.67 17.52
N SER A 220 -2.81 -2.70 17.39
CA SER A 220 -1.86 -3.22 18.40
C SER A 220 -1.01 -2.12 19.04
N LEU A 221 -1.28 -0.85 18.69
CA LEU A 221 -0.36 0.27 18.90
C LEU A 221 0.00 0.50 20.37
N TRP A 222 -0.99 0.35 21.27
CA TRP A 222 -0.76 0.52 22.69
C TRP A 222 0.31 -0.44 23.23
N HIS A 223 0.25 -1.72 22.85
CA HIS A 223 1.26 -2.70 23.24
C HIS A 223 2.61 -2.40 22.58
N ASP A 224 2.59 -2.13 21.28
CA ASP A 224 3.80 -1.92 20.49
C ASP A 224 4.61 -0.70 20.94
N ARG A 225 3.97 0.46 21.20
CA ARG A 225 4.68 1.67 21.66
C ARG A 225 5.34 1.48 23.03
N TRP A 226 4.70 0.77 23.98
CA TRP A 226 5.31 0.47 25.28
C TRP A 226 6.53 -0.45 25.14
N ASN A 227 6.45 -1.47 24.29
CA ASN A 227 7.58 -2.35 23.99
C ASN A 227 8.73 -1.61 23.29
N LEU A 228 8.42 -0.67 22.38
CA LEU A 228 9.43 0.20 21.79
C LEU A 228 10.07 1.09 22.85
N ALA A 229 9.31 1.72 23.75
CA ALA A 229 9.87 2.51 24.84
C ALA A 229 10.84 1.69 25.72
N PHE A 230 10.49 0.43 26.04
CA PHE A 230 11.40 -0.49 26.75
C PHE A 230 12.66 -0.81 25.93
N THR A 231 12.52 -0.96 24.62
CA THR A 231 13.64 -1.22 23.72
C THR A 231 14.62 -0.05 23.74
N LEU A 232 14.12 1.18 23.58
CA LEU A 232 14.94 2.39 23.55
C LEU A 232 15.78 2.57 24.82
N VAL A 233 15.24 2.22 25.99
CA VAL A 233 15.95 2.35 27.28
C VAL A 233 16.76 1.10 27.68
N SER A 234 16.59 -0.03 26.98
CA SER A 234 17.38 -1.25 27.20
C SER A 234 18.76 -1.20 26.55
N GLN A 235 18.95 -0.34 25.53
CA GLN A 235 20.16 -0.34 24.72
C GLN A 235 21.12 0.79 25.12
N ASP A 236 22.26 0.42 25.71
CA ASP A 236 23.33 1.36 26.10
C ASP A 236 24.15 1.87 24.91
N GLN A 237 23.97 1.29 23.71
CA GLN A 237 24.79 1.58 22.52
C GLN A 237 24.33 2.83 21.74
N TRP A 238 23.22 3.46 22.12
CA TRP A 238 22.57 4.50 21.32
C TRP A 238 22.97 5.90 21.82
N PRO A 239 23.02 6.93 20.96
CA PRO A 239 23.51 8.28 21.32
C PRO A 239 22.61 9.05 22.30
N GLY A 240 21.64 8.38 22.94
CA GLY A 240 20.71 8.91 23.92
C GLY A 240 19.62 7.90 24.23
N GLN A 241 18.79 8.19 25.23
CA GLN A 241 17.59 7.44 25.57
C GLN A 241 16.46 8.44 25.86
N PRO A 242 15.19 8.09 25.64
CA PRO A 242 14.07 8.94 26.05
C PRO A 242 14.17 9.28 27.55
N GLU A 243 14.27 10.57 27.86
CA GLU A 243 14.23 11.07 29.24
C GLU A 243 12.77 11.16 29.70
N TYR A 244 11.88 11.48 28.77
CA TYR A 244 10.46 11.67 29.03
C TYR A 244 9.60 10.87 28.06
N LEU A 245 8.41 10.47 28.51
CA LEU A 245 7.34 9.99 27.65
C LEU A 245 6.15 10.95 27.78
N GLN A 246 5.44 11.18 26.68
CA GLN A 246 4.16 11.86 26.72
C GLN A 246 3.08 10.98 26.09
N ILE A 247 2.08 10.64 26.89
CA ILE A 247 0.88 9.94 26.43
C ILE A 247 -0.01 10.94 25.71
N ILE A 248 -0.37 10.65 24.47
CA ILE A 248 -1.29 11.42 23.63
C ILE A 248 -2.59 10.61 23.55
N SER A 249 -3.62 10.91 24.34
CA SER A 249 -3.77 12.02 25.32
C SER A 249 -4.57 11.59 26.56
N TRP A 250 -4.76 12.50 27.51
CA TRP A 250 -5.64 12.29 28.65
C TRP A 250 -7.12 12.51 28.31
N ASN A 251 -7.49 13.65 27.71
CA ASN A 251 -8.88 14.09 27.53
C ASN A 251 -9.20 14.67 26.14
N ASP A 252 -8.49 14.25 25.10
CA ASP A 252 -8.84 14.62 23.73
C ASP A 252 -9.82 13.61 23.14
N TYR A 253 -11.12 13.87 23.36
CA TYR A 253 -12.19 12.99 22.91
C TYR A 253 -12.45 13.09 21.40
N GLY A 254 -12.17 14.26 20.80
CA GLY A 254 -12.40 14.53 19.38
C GLY A 254 -11.40 13.83 18.45
N GLU A 255 -10.27 13.38 18.97
CA GLU A 255 -9.28 12.59 18.23
C GLU A 255 -9.18 11.14 18.72
N SER A 256 -10.09 10.73 19.62
CA SER A 256 -10.29 9.34 20.07
C SER A 256 -9.06 8.66 20.70
N HIS A 257 -8.08 9.44 21.15
CA HIS A 257 -6.84 8.91 21.74
C HIS A 257 -6.72 9.15 23.24
N TYR A 258 -7.81 9.57 23.88
CA TYR A 258 -7.92 9.78 25.32
C TYR A 258 -7.73 8.47 26.12
N ILE A 259 -7.14 8.55 27.30
CA ILE A 259 -7.09 7.47 28.31
C ILE A 259 -7.73 7.87 29.65
N GLY A 260 -8.17 9.12 29.77
CA GLY A 260 -8.90 9.65 30.92
C GLY A 260 -10.32 9.10 31.02
N PRO A 261 -11.01 9.34 32.14
CA PRO A 261 -12.40 8.94 32.29
C PRO A 261 -13.29 9.75 31.33
N LEU A 262 -14.31 9.11 30.75
CA LEU A 262 -15.36 9.85 30.03
C LEU A 262 -15.97 10.92 30.94
N ASN A 263 -16.11 12.14 30.41
CA ASN A 263 -16.67 13.27 31.14
C ASN A 263 -17.56 14.12 30.22
N ASP A 264 -18.88 14.08 30.46
CA ASP A 264 -19.86 14.78 29.64
C ASP A 264 -19.68 16.31 29.64
N LYS A 265 -18.92 16.86 30.61
CA LYS A 265 -18.54 18.28 30.69
C LYS A 265 -17.41 18.67 29.73
N ALA A 266 -16.77 17.70 29.05
CA ALA A 266 -15.59 17.90 28.21
C ALA A 266 -15.79 17.60 26.72
N TYR A 267 -17.06 17.49 26.27
CA TYR A 267 -17.40 17.14 24.90
C TYR A 267 -17.61 18.34 23.97
N VAL A 268 -17.22 19.55 24.40
CA VAL A 268 -17.39 20.78 23.61
C VAL A 268 -16.74 20.70 22.22
N ALA A 269 -15.64 19.94 22.09
CA ALA A 269 -14.96 19.72 20.81
C ALA A 269 -15.85 19.07 19.72
N PHE A 270 -16.86 18.28 20.11
CA PHE A 270 -17.79 17.69 19.14
C PHE A 270 -18.75 18.72 18.56
N ASP A 271 -19.16 19.71 19.35
CA ASP A 271 -20.04 20.79 18.89
C ASP A 271 -19.26 21.80 18.02
N ILE A 272 -18.08 22.23 18.48
CA ILE A 272 -17.22 23.18 17.73
C ILE A 272 -16.68 22.53 16.44
N GLY A 273 -16.27 21.27 16.52
CA GLY A 273 -15.77 20.50 15.38
C GLY A 273 -16.88 20.02 14.44
N GLU A 274 -18.15 20.36 14.69
CA GLU A 274 -19.31 19.97 13.88
C GLU A 274 -19.41 18.46 13.62
N ALA A 275 -19.14 17.65 14.65
CA ALA A 275 -19.15 16.20 14.56
C ALA A 275 -20.55 15.67 14.16
N PRO A 276 -20.66 14.59 13.36
CA PRO A 276 -21.96 14.02 12.99
C PRO A 276 -22.75 13.48 14.19
N TYR A 277 -22.03 13.04 15.23
CA TYR A 277 -22.52 12.68 16.56
C TYR A 277 -21.32 12.55 17.51
N ASN A 278 -21.57 12.45 18.82
CA ASN A 278 -20.51 12.22 19.80
C ASN A 278 -20.10 10.75 19.85
N TYR A 279 -19.04 10.40 19.12
CA TYR A 279 -18.51 9.04 19.04
C TYR A 279 -17.68 8.60 20.26
N ALA A 280 -17.45 9.47 21.26
CA ALA A 280 -16.85 9.08 22.55
C ALA A 280 -17.88 8.60 23.58
N LYS A 281 -19.16 8.93 23.39
CA LYS A 281 -20.22 8.55 24.32
C LYS A 281 -20.36 7.03 24.40
N GLY A 282 -20.17 6.48 25.61
CA GLY A 282 -20.23 5.03 25.84
C GLY A 282 -19.01 4.25 25.36
N MET A 283 -17.92 4.93 24.97
CA MET A 283 -16.65 4.34 24.56
C MET A 283 -15.57 4.61 25.63
N PRO A 284 -15.58 3.91 26.78
CA PRO A 284 -14.58 4.11 27.82
C PRO A 284 -13.20 3.65 27.32
N HIS A 285 -12.16 4.42 27.63
CA HIS A 285 -10.75 4.11 27.31
C HIS A 285 -9.89 3.88 28.57
N ASP A 286 -10.49 3.98 29.76
CA ASP A 286 -9.79 3.87 31.04
C ASP A 286 -9.21 2.47 31.31
N GLY A 287 -9.68 1.44 30.61
CA GLY A 287 -9.11 0.10 30.64
C GLY A 287 -7.62 0.08 30.29
N TRP A 288 -7.16 0.90 29.34
CA TRP A 288 -5.74 0.99 28.98
C TRP A 288 -4.86 1.47 30.14
N ARG A 289 -5.41 2.28 31.08
CA ARG A 289 -4.67 2.73 32.27
C ARG A 289 -4.30 1.61 33.23
N LYS A 290 -4.98 0.45 33.17
CA LYS A 290 -4.67 -0.68 34.07
C LYS A 290 -3.31 -1.32 33.81
N LEU A 291 -2.70 -1.09 32.64
CA LEU A 291 -1.36 -1.58 32.32
C LEU A 291 -0.26 -0.58 32.72
N LEU A 292 -0.62 0.70 32.90
CA LEU A 292 0.33 1.80 33.06
C LEU A 292 1.19 1.72 34.32
N PRO A 293 0.69 1.32 35.51
CA PRO A 293 1.55 1.20 36.68
C PRO A 293 2.78 0.32 36.44
N TYR A 294 2.57 -0.87 35.85
CA TYR A 294 3.67 -1.76 35.49
C TYR A 294 4.56 -1.17 34.39
N ALA A 295 3.96 -0.62 33.33
CA ALA A 295 4.71 -0.13 32.19
C ALA A 295 5.58 1.10 32.53
N ILE A 296 5.00 2.07 33.25
CA ILE A 296 5.70 3.28 33.72
C ILE A 296 6.78 2.91 34.73
N ASP A 297 6.48 2.06 35.71
CA ASP A 297 7.49 1.64 36.69
C ASP A 297 8.65 0.88 36.02
N THR A 298 8.35 0.05 35.01
CA THR A 298 9.38 -0.65 34.22
C THR A 298 10.22 0.32 33.40
N PHE A 299 9.62 1.33 32.76
CA PHE A 299 10.33 2.37 32.04
C PHE A 299 11.25 3.19 32.96
N LYS A 300 10.76 3.59 34.14
CA LYS A 300 11.51 4.42 35.08
C LYS A 300 12.62 3.65 35.79
N ASN A 301 12.31 2.44 36.27
CA ASN A 301 13.18 1.67 37.15
C ASN A 301 13.95 0.54 36.44
N GLY A 302 13.62 0.27 35.17
CA GLY A 302 14.15 -0.84 34.39
C GLY A 302 13.55 -2.21 34.73
N ILE A 303 12.69 -2.31 35.74
CA ILE A 303 11.96 -3.53 36.12
C ILE A 303 10.81 -3.17 37.08
N ALA A 304 9.69 -3.87 37.00
CA ALA A 304 8.59 -3.74 37.94
C ALA A 304 8.06 -5.11 38.39
N THR A 305 7.47 -5.15 39.59
CA THR A 305 6.81 -6.34 40.13
C THR A 305 5.33 -6.30 39.80
N ILE A 306 4.81 -7.42 39.30
CA ILE A 306 3.39 -7.64 39.03
C ILE A 306 2.75 -8.16 40.31
N ASN A 307 1.91 -7.33 40.93
CA ASN A 307 1.16 -7.66 42.14
C ASN A 307 -0.30 -8.03 41.86
N GLN A 308 -0.78 -7.75 40.66
CA GLN A 308 -2.12 -8.05 40.19
C GLN A 308 -2.07 -8.37 38.70
N GLU A 309 -2.70 -9.47 38.29
CA GLU A 309 -2.81 -9.78 36.87
C GLU A 309 -4.03 -9.07 36.28
N VAL A 310 -3.85 -8.53 35.08
CA VAL A 310 -4.83 -7.66 34.41
C VAL A 310 -5.06 -8.20 33.00
N LEU A 311 -6.31 -8.17 32.55
CA LEU A 311 -6.68 -8.32 31.14
C LEU A 311 -7.35 -7.03 30.69
N VAL A 312 -6.86 -6.45 29.59
CA VAL A 312 -7.44 -5.28 28.92
C VAL A 312 -7.78 -5.68 27.49
N ALA A 313 -8.94 -5.28 26.99
CA ALA A 313 -9.36 -5.55 25.63
C ALA A 313 -9.98 -4.32 24.98
N TRP A 314 -9.78 -4.16 23.69
CA TRP A 314 -10.34 -3.06 22.90
C TRP A 314 -10.73 -3.51 21.51
N TYR A 315 -11.83 -2.94 21.00
CA TYR A 315 -12.38 -3.24 19.69
C TYR A 315 -13.50 -2.27 19.30
N ARG A 316 -13.76 -2.16 18.00
CA ARG A 316 -14.94 -1.43 17.49
C ARG A 316 -16.20 -2.24 17.73
N LEU A 317 -17.27 -1.59 18.19
CA LEU A 317 -18.54 -2.30 18.45
C LEU A 317 -19.29 -2.72 17.18
N THR A 318 -18.89 -2.18 16.03
CA THR A 318 -19.50 -2.46 14.73
C THR A 318 -18.44 -2.89 13.73
N PRO A 319 -18.66 -3.97 12.94
CA PRO A 319 -17.79 -4.31 11.81
C PRO A 319 -17.60 -3.14 10.85
N ALA A 320 -16.44 -3.04 10.18
CA ALA A 320 -16.11 -1.96 9.25
C ALA A 320 -17.16 -1.77 8.16
N SER A 321 -17.72 -2.88 7.66
CA SER A 321 -18.72 -2.92 6.59
C SER A 321 -20.16 -2.82 7.07
N ALA A 322 -20.41 -2.65 8.38
CA ALA A 322 -21.78 -2.64 8.91
C ALA A 322 -22.58 -1.41 8.44
N CYS A 323 -21.91 -0.26 8.29
CA CYS A 323 -22.52 1.04 8.02
C CYS A 323 -21.60 1.89 7.12
N ALA A 324 -22.08 3.09 6.74
CA ALA A 324 -21.25 4.03 5.98
C ALA A 324 -20.05 4.50 6.81
N THR A 325 -18.94 4.81 6.16
CA THR A 325 -17.71 5.26 6.85
C THR A 325 -17.85 6.66 7.46
N GLY A 326 -18.87 7.43 7.08
CA GLY A 326 -19.02 8.83 7.49
C GLY A 326 -18.05 9.79 6.78
N GLY A 327 -17.52 9.38 5.63
CA GLY A 327 -16.47 10.11 4.91
C GLY A 327 -15.07 9.92 5.49
N THR A 328 -14.93 9.14 6.58
CA THR A 328 -13.64 8.88 7.21
C THR A 328 -12.74 8.07 6.28
N THR A 329 -11.52 8.58 6.06
CA THR A 329 -10.45 7.88 5.37
C THR A 329 -9.51 7.19 6.37
N GLY A 330 -8.90 6.09 5.96
CA GLY A 330 -7.65 5.64 6.58
C GLY A 330 -6.52 6.49 6.03
N ASN A 331 -5.69 7.07 6.91
CA ASN A 331 -4.74 8.15 6.59
C ASN A 331 -5.41 9.40 5.98
N THR A 332 -4.62 10.45 5.75
CA THR A 332 -5.07 11.68 5.09
C THR A 332 -3.99 12.31 4.21
N ALA A 333 -4.40 12.82 3.04
CA ALA A 333 -3.52 13.59 2.17
C ALA A 333 -3.00 14.88 2.82
N ALA A 334 -3.75 15.44 3.79
CA ALA A 334 -3.32 16.61 4.57
C ALA A 334 -2.05 16.36 5.39
N GLN A 335 -1.73 15.09 5.65
CA GLN A 335 -0.50 14.66 6.34
C GLN A 335 0.49 14.02 5.37
N LEU A 336 0.34 14.28 4.06
CA LEU A 336 1.16 13.74 2.97
C LEU A 336 1.13 12.21 2.87
N GLN A 337 0.06 11.57 3.35
CA GLN A 337 -0.10 10.12 3.33
C GLN A 337 -1.14 9.69 2.30
N PRO A 338 -0.94 8.55 1.60
CA PRO A 338 -1.95 7.98 0.72
C PRO A 338 -3.20 7.60 1.52
N GLU A 339 -4.35 8.13 1.10
CA GLU A 339 -5.66 7.79 1.65
C GLU A 339 -6.08 6.38 1.22
N MET A 340 -6.70 5.64 2.13
CA MET A 340 -7.13 4.26 1.91
C MET A 340 -8.38 3.92 2.73
N PRO A 341 -9.02 2.76 2.50
CA PRO A 341 -10.21 2.38 3.25
C PRO A 341 -9.93 2.29 4.77
N PRO A 342 -10.73 2.93 5.64
CA PRO A 342 -10.49 2.94 7.09
C PRO A 342 -10.50 1.53 7.73
N GLY A 343 -11.25 0.59 7.13
CA GLY A 343 -11.31 -0.80 7.59
C GLY A 343 -10.01 -1.60 7.38
N GLU A 344 -9.09 -1.13 6.53
CA GLU A 344 -7.77 -1.75 6.38
C GLU A 344 -6.82 -1.40 7.54
N LEU A 345 -7.03 -0.23 8.16
CA LEU A 345 -6.23 0.26 9.29
C LEU A 345 -6.84 -0.09 10.65
N SER A 346 -8.17 -0.19 10.71
CA SER A 346 -8.91 -0.57 11.92
C SER A 346 -9.64 -1.89 11.68
N GLN A 347 -8.94 -2.99 11.92
CA GLN A 347 -9.40 -4.32 11.51
C GLN A 347 -10.60 -4.81 12.34
N ASP A 348 -11.42 -5.70 11.76
CA ASP A 348 -12.54 -6.37 12.45
C ASP A 348 -12.04 -7.47 13.41
N LYS A 349 -11.33 -7.03 14.46
CA LYS A 349 -10.69 -7.88 15.47
C LYS A 349 -10.88 -7.33 16.88
N ILE A 350 -10.91 -8.26 17.83
CA ILE A 350 -10.79 -8.00 19.26
C ILE A 350 -9.31 -8.05 19.62
N PHE A 351 -8.77 -6.93 20.06
CA PHE A 351 -7.38 -6.83 20.53
C PHE A 351 -7.37 -6.87 22.05
N PHE A 352 -6.37 -7.52 22.63
CA PHE A 352 -6.25 -7.59 24.07
C PHE A 352 -4.81 -7.74 24.52
N SER A 353 -4.52 -7.19 25.69
CA SER A 353 -3.23 -7.35 26.37
C SER A 353 -3.47 -7.83 27.79
N ALA A 354 -2.59 -8.70 28.28
CA ALA A 354 -2.66 -9.20 29.64
C ALA A 354 -1.33 -9.06 30.37
N LEU A 355 -1.37 -8.48 31.57
CA LEU A 355 -0.23 -8.44 32.48
C LEU A 355 -0.26 -9.68 33.35
N LEU A 356 0.67 -10.62 33.14
CA LEU A 356 0.63 -11.95 33.75
C LEU A 356 1.94 -12.33 34.46
N THR A 357 1.81 -13.18 35.47
CA THR A 357 2.94 -13.77 36.23
C THR A 357 3.31 -15.18 35.77
N SER A 358 2.52 -15.74 34.87
CA SER A 358 2.77 -17.01 34.20
C SER A 358 1.93 -17.10 32.93
N LEU A 359 2.24 -18.05 32.05
CA LEU A 359 1.46 -18.26 30.83
C LEU A 359 0.02 -18.70 31.16
N LEU A 360 -0.95 -17.86 30.81
CA LEU A 360 -2.38 -18.21 30.75
C LEU A 360 -2.82 -18.24 29.28
N THR A 361 -3.84 -19.04 28.97
CA THR A 361 -4.38 -19.14 27.62
C THR A 361 -5.64 -18.27 27.49
N PRO A 362 -5.72 -17.37 26.50
CA PRO A 362 -6.93 -16.60 26.25
C PRO A 362 -7.99 -17.44 25.53
N ARG A 363 -9.25 -17.22 25.90
CA ARG A 363 -10.43 -17.75 25.21
C ARG A 363 -11.38 -16.62 24.91
N VAL A 364 -11.81 -16.51 23.65
CA VAL A 364 -12.75 -15.49 23.20
C VAL A 364 -14.06 -16.15 22.82
N THR A 365 -15.16 -15.60 23.31
CA THR A 365 -16.53 -16.02 22.99
C THR A 365 -17.26 -14.86 22.35
N ILE A 366 -17.83 -15.07 21.17
CA ILE A 366 -18.76 -14.14 20.51
C ILE A 366 -20.05 -14.90 20.28
N ASP A 367 -21.16 -14.42 20.85
CA ASP A 367 -22.49 -15.02 20.73
C ASP A 367 -22.52 -16.53 21.04
N GLY A 368 -21.94 -16.89 22.19
CA GLY A 368 -21.87 -18.28 22.66
C GLY A 368 -20.84 -19.16 21.94
N GLN A 369 -20.25 -18.70 20.83
CA GLN A 369 -19.20 -19.44 20.12
C GLN A 369 -17.82 -19.15 20.72
N ARG A 370 -17.33 -20.11 21.50
CA ARG A 370 -16.04 -20.03 22.19
C ARG A 370 -14.89 -20.56 21.33
N ARG A 371 -13.78 -19.83 21.30
CA ARG A 371 -12.50 -20.22 20.67
C ARG A 371 -11.33 -20.03 21.63
N VAL A 372 -10.35 -20.93 21.55
CA VAL A 372 -9.04 -20.76 22.18
C VAL A 372 -8.18 -19.91 21.25
N VAL A 373 -7.44 -18.95 21.82
CA VAL A 373 -6.64 -17.99 21.06
C VAL A 373 -5.17 -18.12 21.48
N ASN A 374 -4.26 -17.96 20.53
CA ASN A 374 -2.82 -17.90 20.81
C ASN A 374 -2.41 -16.45 21.08
N TRP A 375 -1.34 -16.26 21.84
CA TRP A 375 -0.73 -14.94 21.97
C TRP A 375 0.00 -14.57 20.67
N ASP A 376 -0.22 -13.35 20.20
CA ASP A 376 0.52 -12.77 19.08
C ASP A 376 1.93 -12.35 19.55
N ASP A 377 2.03 -11.85 20.79
CA ASP A 377 3.29 -11.57 21.47
C ASP A 377 3.26 -11.97 22.96
N ALA A 378 4.42 -12.36 23.49
CA ALA A 378 4.61 -12.79 24.86
C ALA A 378 5.99 -12.35 25.39
N PRO A 379 6.08 -11.89 26.65
CA PRO A 379 7.32 -11.40 27.23
C PRO A 379 8.33 -12.53 27.47
N TYR A 380 9.62 -12.21 27.48
CA TYR A 380 10.67 -13.17 27.81
C TYR A 380 10.44 -13.76 29.21
N GLY A 381 10.47 -15.10 29.31
CA GLY A 381 10.24 -15.80 30.57
C GLY A 381 8.77 -15.89 31.01
N ASN A 382 7.81 -15.47 30.16
CA ASN A 382 6.37 -15.55 30.42
C ASN A 382 5.88 -14.77 31.67
N VAL A 383 6.59 -13.71 32.03
CA VAL A 383 6.21 -12.76 33.09
C VAL A 383 6.28 -11.35 32.51
N GLY A 384 5.15 -10.63 32.48
CA GLY A 384 5.06 -9.31 31.85
C GLY A 384 3.78 -9.13 31.04
N MET A 385 3.84 -8.24 30.04
CA MET A 385 2.73 -7.91 29.15
C MET A 385 2.69 -8.86 27.94
N PHE A 386 1.60 -9.61 27.82
CA PHE A 386 1.22 -10.42 26.67
C PHE A 386 0.27 -9.63 25.78
N HIS A 387 0.25 -9.94 24.48
CA HIS A 387 -0.66 -9.32 23.51
C HIS A 387 -1.21 -10.35 22.54
N GLY A 388 -2.49 -10.20 22.18
CA GLY A 388 -3.16 -11.08 21.23
C GLY A 388 -4.35 -10.40 20.57
N SER A 389 -4.79 -11.01 19.48
CA SER A 389 -5.93 -10.55 18.71
C SER A 389 -6.82 -11.72 18.27
N PHE A 390 -8.09 -11.42 17.99
CA PHE A 390 -9.05 -12.40 17.55
C PHE A 390 -10.08 -11.80 16.57
N ALA A 391 -10.16 -12.33 15.35
CA ALA A 391 -11.08 -11.83 14.33
C ALA A 391 -12.55 -12.06 14.70
N TYR A 392 -13.40 -11.09 14.36
CA TYR A 392 -14.85 -11.22 14.51
C TYR A 392 -15.38 -12.39 13.65
N GLU A 393 -14.77 -12.62 12.48
CA GLU A 393 -15.20 -13.63 11.49
C GLU A 393 -16.70 -13.48 11.14
N GLY A 394 -17.16 -12.24 10.97
CA GLY A 394 -18.56 -11.91 10.66
C GLY A 394 -19.55 -12.10 11.83
N ARG A 395 -19.08 -12.50 13.02
CA ARG A 395 -19.92 -12.70 14.20
C ARG A 395 -20.25 -11.38 14.89
N VAL A 396 -21.45 -11.30 15.45
CA VAL A 396 -21.96 -10.19 16.27
C VAL A 396 -22.65 -10.77 17.49
N GLY A 397 -22.85 -9.97 18.53
CA GLY A 397 -23.45 -10.39 19.80
C GLY A 397 -22.49 -10.25 20.98
N LYS A 398 -22.82 -10.92 22.09
CA LYS A 398 -22.11 -10.76 23.35
C LYS A 398 -20.65 -11.23 23.25
N VAL A 399 -19.72 -10.38 23.69
CA VAL A 399 -18.28 -10.66 23.74
C VAL A 399 -17.85 -11.03 25.17
N ILE A 400 -17.15 -12.14 25.31
CA ILE A 400 -16.54 -12.57 26.58
C ILE A 400 -15.11 -13.00 26.32
N ILE A 401 -14.17 -12.49 27.10
CA ILE A 401 -12.75 -12.86 27.04
C ILE A 401 -12.36 -13.46 28.38
N GLU A 402 -11.86 -14.69 28.35
CA GLU A 402 -11.46 -15.44 29.53
C GLU A 402 -9.97 -15.75 29.48
N LEU A 403 -9.29 -15.67 30.62
CA LEU A 403 -7.95 -16.24 30.79
C LEU A 403 -8.09 -17.57 31.52
N VAL A 404 -7.48 -18.63 30.98
CA VAL A 404 -7.52 -19.96 31.59
C VAL A 404 -6.13 -20.47 31.95
N ASP A 405 -6.06 -21.21 33.05
CA ASP A 405 -4.82 -21.89 33.46
C ASP A 405 -4.65 -23.25 32.76
N ALA A 406 -3.53 -23.92 33.02
CA ALA A 406 -3.20 -25.22 32.45
C ALA A 406 -4.19 -26.36 32.85
N SER A 407 -4.97 -26.19 33.93
CA SER A 407 -6.02 -27.13 34.31
C SER A 407 -7.34 -26.89 33.54
N GLY A 408 -7.41 -25.78 32.80
CA GLY A 408 -8.59 -25.33 32.08
C GLY A 408 -9.55 -24.48 32.92
N ALA A 409 -9.18 -24.12 34.15
CA ALA A 409 -9.97 -23.27 35.02
C ALA A 409 -9.88 -21.79 34.58
N VAL A 410 -11.01 -21.09 34.63
CA VAL A 410 -11.09 -19.66 34.31
C VAL A 410 -10.54 -18.84 35.48
N VAL A 411 -9.52 -18.03 35.22
CA VAL A 411 -8.82 -17.19 36.19
C VAL A 411 -9.29 -15.74 36.14
N ALA A 412 -9.67 -15.26 34.95
CA ALA A 412 -10.25 -13.95 34.73
C ALA A 412 -11.36 -14.03 33.68
N THR A 413 -12.38 -13.20 33.82
CA THR A 413 -13.43 -13.01 32.82
C THR A 413 -13.65 -11.53 32.61
N LEU A 414 -13.55 -11.08 31.36
CA LEU A 414 -13.93 -9.77 30.89
C LEU A 414 -15.23 -9.90 30.11
N ASN A 415 -16.28 -9.23 30.57
CA ASN A 415 -17.53 -9.09 29.82
C ASN A 415 -17.40 -7.85 28.95
N GLY A 416 -17.25 -8.06 27.65
CA GLY A 416 -17.15 -7.00 26.67
C GLY A 416 -18.50 -6.39 26.32
N ALA A 417 -18.49 -5.20 25.74
CA ALA A 417 -19.66 -4.65 25.06
C ALA A 417 -20.04 -5.49 23.82
N ASP A 418 -21.32 -5.55 23.51
CA ASP A 418 -21.82 -6.39 22.42
C ASP A 418 -21.37 -5.86 21.05
N LEU A 419 -20.98 -6.79 20.16
CA LEU A 419 -20.81 -6.48 18.75
C LEU A 419 -22.19 -6.34 18.10
N THR A 420 -22.39 -5.30 17.31
CA THR A 420 -23.67 -4.97 16.67
C THR A 420 -23.46 -4.59 15.20
N LYS A 421 -24.54 -4.66 14.40
CA LYS A 421 -24.57 -4.10 13.03
C LYS A 421 -25.27 -2.75 12.97
N THR A 422 -25.79 -2.27 14.10
CA THR A 422 -26.52 -1.01 14.19
C THR A 422 -25.56 0.10 14.55
N CYS A 423 -25.52 1.15 13.73
CA CYS A 423 -24.71 2.33 13.99
C CYS A 423 -25.58 3.55 14.30
N GLU A 424 -25.09 4.38 15.21
CA GLU A 424 -25.70 5.69 15.44
C GLU A 424 -25.61 6.53 14.16
N LYS A 425 -26.74 7.11 13.76
CA LYS A 425 -26.88 7.89 12.51
C LYS A 425 -26.47 7.15 11.22
N GLY A 426 -26.36 5.81 11.24
CA GLY A 426 -25.94 5.03 10.07
C GLY A 426 -24.46 5.17 9.71
N VAL A 427 -23.62 5.67 10.63
CA VAL A 427 -22.18 5.89 10.42
C VAL A 427 -21.37 5.01 11.36
N THR A 428 -20.41 4.26 10.84
CA THR A 428 -19.49 3.43 11.64
C THR A 428 -18.74 4.28 12.64
N ASN A 429 -18.78 3.88 13.92
CA ASN A 429 -17.94 4.47 14.95
C ASN A 429 -16.56 3.80 14.93
N TRP A 430 -15.53 4.56 14.59
CA TRP A 430 -14.15 4.08 14.56
C TRP A 430 -13.41 4.25 15.88
N ASN A 431 -14.05 4.86 16.88
CA ASN A 431 -13.57 4.92 18.26
C ASN A 431 -13.82 3.57 18.96
N PRO A 432 -12.80 2.93 19.57
CA PRO A 432 -12.96 1.62 20.17
C PRO A 432 -13.66 1.68 21.52
N TRP A 433 -14.35 0.61 21.87
CA TRP A 433 -14.67 0.34 23.26
C TRP A 433 -13.47 -0.31 23.94
N VAL A 434 -13.11 0.10 25.16
CA VAL A 434 -12.03 -0.51 25.95
C VAL A 434 -12.56 -1.01 27.28
N GLY A 435 -12.31 -2.27 27.57
CA GLY A 435 -12.64 -2.90 28.84
C GLY A 435 -11.41 -3.40 29.57
N SER A 436 -11.54 -3.61 30.88
CA SER A 436 -10.53 -4.30 31.66
C SER A 436 -11.14 -5.15 32.78
N THR A 437 -10.37 -6.14 33.23
CA THR A 437 -10.68 -6.96 34.40
C THR A 437 -9.38 -7.35 35.10
N THR A 438 -9.47 -7.68 36.38
CA THR A 438 -8.32 -8.12 37.18
C THR A 438 -8.59 -9.50 37.75
N THR A 439 -7.55 -10.32 37.89
CA THR A 439 -7.71 -11.61 38.58
C THR A 439 -7.99 -11.39 40.07
N THR A 440 -8.70 -12.33 40.68
CA THR A 440 -8.94 -12.33 42.14
C THR A 440 -7.78 -12.91 42.93
N ARG A 441 -6.75 -13.42 42.24
CA ARG A 441 -5.58 -14.06 42.83
C ARG A 441 -4.56 -13.00 43.24
N SER A 442 -4.09 -13.07 44.48
CA SER A 442 -2.88 -12.35 44.86
C SER A 442 -1.69 -13.02 44.18
N VAL A 443 -0.92 -12.24 43.43
CA VAL A 443 0.31 -12.69 42.76
C VAL A 443 1.48 -11.80 43.16
N SER A 444 2.70 -12.27 42.92
CA SER A 444 3.90 -11.46 43.08
C SER A 444 5.01 -12.07 42.25
N ALA A 445 5.27 -11.51 41.08
CA ALA A 445 6.40 -11.91 40.25
C ALA A 445 6.95 -10.71 39.48
N ALA A 446 8.26 -10.72 39.20
CA ALA A 446 8.91 -9.76 38.32
C ALA A 446 9.57 -10.52 37.16
N PRO A 447 9.78 -9.87 36.00
CA PRO A 447 10.55 -10.45 34.90
C PRO A 447 11.93 -10.92 35.38
N ALA A 448 12.44 -12.00 34.78
CA ALA A 448 13.73 -12.58 35.18
C ALA A 448 14.92 -11.65 34.93
N LEU A 449 14.80 -10.72 33.98
CA LEU A 449 15.84 -9.78 33.58
C LEU A 449 15.28 -8.34 33.63
N SER A 450 16.05 -7.42 34.20
CA SER A 450 15.80 -5.97 34.05
C SER A 450 16.06 -5.52 32.61
N LEU A 451 15.47 -4.41 32.17
CA LEU A 451 15.65 -3.85 30.83
C LEU A 451 17.13 -3.66 30.46
N SER A 452 17.96 -3.17 31.38
CA SER A 452 19.42 -3.02 31.16
C SER A 452 20.19 -4.35 30.96
N LYS A 453 19.56 -5.48 31.26
CA LYS A 453 20.10 -6.83 31.04
C LYS A 453 19.39 -7.56 29.91
N GLN A 454 18.37 -6.93 29.31
CA GLN A 454 17.72 -7.43 28.13
C GLN A 454 18.36 -6.80 26.90
N GLN A 455 18.42 -7.57 25.84
CA GLN A 455 18.83 -7.12 24.52
C GLN A 455 17.70 -7.43 23.55
N CYS A 456 17.73 -6.83 22.37
CA CYS A 456 16.90 -7.33 21.31
C CYS A 456 17.26 -8.80 21.01
N MET A 457 16.25 -9.64 20.84
CA MET A 457 16.43 -11.05 20.47
C MET A 457 15.65 -11.44 19.21
N LYS A 458 14.73 -10.58 18.77
CA LYS A 458 14.09 -10.64 17.45
C LYS A 458 13.87 -9.22 16.94
N GLY A 459 14.17 -9.00 15.68
CA GLY A 459 13.92 -7.72 15.03
C GLY A 459 13.57 -7.91 13.56
N THR A 460 13.11 -6.84 12.95
CA THR A 460 12.76 -6.76 11.53
C THR A 460 13.22 -5.42 10.96
N GLY A 461 13.06 -5.18 9.66
CA GLY A 461 13.39 -3.91 9.03
C GLY A 461 12.63 -3.71 7.71
N ARG A 462 12.41 -2.45 7.30
CA ARG A 462 11.77 -2.09 6.02
C ARG A 462 12.71 -2.36 4.83
N ASP A 463 12.21 -2.32 3.60
CA ASP A 463 12.99 -2.17 2.35
C ASP A 463 14.30 -2.97 2.19
N GLY A 464 14.26 -4.26 2.51
CA GLY A 464 15.39 -5.17 2.33
C GLY A 464 16.27 -5.37 3.56
N PHE A 465 16.03 -4.65 4.66
CA PHE A 465 16.72 -4.87 5.93
C PHE A 465 16.25 -6.10 6.70
N ALA A 466 15.04 -6.61 6.43
CA ALA A 466 14.40 -7.70 7.20
C ALA A 466 15.32 -8.89 7.52
N ASP A 467 16.00 -9.46 6.52
CA ASP A 467 16.91 -10.61 6.68
C ASP A 467 18.12 -10.28 7.58
N LEU A 468 18.74 -9.11 7.36
CA LEU A 468 19.86 -8.67 8.18
C LEU A 468 19.43 -8.34 9.62
N CYS A 469 18.29 -7.68 9.80
CA CYS A 469 17.77 -7.34 11.12
C CYS A 469 17.33 -8.58 11.88
N GLU A 470 16.66 -9.54 11.24
CA GLU A 470 16.29 -10.82 11.86
C GLU A 470 17.53 -11.53 12.42
N PHE A 471 18.59 -11.63 11.61
CA PHE A 471 19.84 -12.25 12.03
C PHE A 471 20.54 -11.43 13.13
N THR A 472 20.83 -10.16 12.87
CA THR A 472 21.66 -9.33 13.76
C THR A 472 21.00 -9.07 15.11
N CYS A 473 19.70 -8.76 15.11
CA CYS A 473 18.93 -8.53 16.32
C CYS A 473 18.83 -9.80 17.17
N SER A 474 18.95 -11.02 16.61
CA SER A 474 18.98 -12.25 17.42
C SER A 474 20.20 -12.38 18.33
N PHE A 475 21.29 -11.68 18.00
CA PHE A 475 22.54 -11.60 18.76
C PHE A 475 22.68 -10.28 19.54
N GLY A 476 21.60 -9.51 19.68
CA GLY A 476 21.61 -8.25 20.43
C GLY A 476 22.18 -7.05 19.68
N TYR A 477 22.58 -7.20 18.41
CA TYR A 477 22.97 -6.07 17.55
C TYR A 477 21.77 -5.64 16.70
N CYS A 478 21.00 -4.66 17.19
CA CYS A 478 19.77 -4.20 16.54
C CYS A 478 19.79 -2.68 16.41
N PRO A 479 20.49 -2.13 15.40
CA PRO A 479 20.71 -0.68 15.28
C PRO A 479 19.41 0.08 14.92
N PRO A 480 19.18 1.25 15.54
CA PRO A 480 17.99 2.04 15.33
C PRO A 480 17.94 2.71 13.96
N GLY A 481 16.76 2.73 13.34
CA GLY A 481 16.55 3.17 11.97
C GLY A 481 16.31 1.98 11.05
N PRO A 482 17.36 1.28 10.56
CA PRO A 482 17.18 0.18 9.63
C PRO A 482 16.51 -1.05 10.27
N CYS A 483 16.63 -1.22 11.59
CA CYS A 483 15.98 -2.31 12.32
C CYS A 483 14.97 -1.79 13.35
N THR A 484 13.93 -2.60 13.57
CA THR A 484 12.94 -2.48 14.64
C THR A 484 12.99 -3.72 15.51
N CYS A 485 13.21 -3.52 16.82
CA CYS A 485 13.16 -4.64 17.75
C CYS A 485 11.71 -5.07 17.98
N THR A 486 11.41 -6.34 17.70
CA THR A 486 10.08 -6.92 17.90
C THR A 486 10.03 -7.77 19.16
N LYS A 487 11.17 -8.11 19.77
CA LYS A 487 11.22 -8.85 21.03
C LYS A 487 12.49 -8.57 21.83
N LEU A 488 12.31 -8.19 23.10
CA LEU A 488 13.36 -8.12 24.10
C LEU A 488 13.51 -9.44 24.87
N GLY A 489 14.73 -9.74 25.30
CA GLY A 489 15.03 -10.89 26.15
C GLY A 489 16.52 -11.12 26.30
N LYS A 490 16.90 -12.38 26.53
CA LYS A 490 18.31 -12.78 26.45
C LYS A 490 18.66 -13.07 24.99
N ALA A 491 19.52 -12.24 24.39
CA ALA A 491 20.04 -12.51 23.05
C ALA A 491 20.84 -13.82 23.02
N LEU A 492 21.03 -14.37 21.81
CA LEU A 492 21.91 -15.51 21.60
C LEU A 492 23.37 -15.11 21.89
N ASP A 493 24.14 -16.06 22.43
CA ASP A 493 25.57 -15.88 22.56
C ASP A 493 26.17 -15.77 21.15
N THR A 494 26.95 -14.72 20.89
CA THR A 494 27.59 -14.51 19.58
C THR A 494 28.53 -15.68 19.26
N PRO A 495 28.46 -16.29 18.06
CA PRO A 495 29.41 -17.29 17.62
C PRO A 495 30.84 -16.75 17.58
N ASP A 496 31.85 -17.63 17.49
CA ASP A 496 33.23 -17.16 17.28
C ASP A 496 33.31 -16.31 15.98
N PRO A 497 33.86 -15.08 16.05
CA PRO A 497 33.97 -14.22 14.89
C PRO A 497 34.81 -14.89 13.81
N LYS A 498 34.32 -14.86 12.58
CA LYS A 498 34.99 -15.45 11.41
C LYS A 498 36.13 -14.57 10.89
N ASN A 499 36.30 -13.37 11.44
CA ASN A 499 37.24 -12.34 10.97
C ASN A 499 37.02 -12.02 9.49
N VAL A 500 35.74 -11.93 9.10
CA VAL A 500 35.32 -11.61 7.74
C VAL A 500 34.78 -10.19 7.73
N ASP A 501 35.46 -9.30 7.03
CA ASP A 501 34.96 -7.94 6.83
C ASP A 501 33.82 -7.92 5.81
N GLY A 502 32.61 -7.59 6.29
CA GLY A 502 31.45 -7.35 5.45
C GLY A 502 31.27 -5.86 5.12
N TYR A 503 30.93 -5.58 3.87
CA TYR A 503 30.66 -4.26 3.35
C TYR A 503 29.29 -4.25 2.64
N PRO A 504 28.55 -3.14 2.64
CA PRO A 504 27.44 -2.98 1.71
C PRO A 504 27.91 -3.10 0.27
N LEU A 505 27.01 -3.46 -0.65
CA LEU A 505 27.32 -3.42 -2.08
C LEU A 505 27.70 -1.99 -2.51
N ALA A 506 28.64 -1.86 -3.44
CA ALA A 506 29.00 -0.55 -3.98
C ALA A 506 27.77 0.11 -4.65
N GLY A 507 27.48 1.37 -4.32
CA GLY A 507 26.27 2.07 -4.78
C GLY A 507 25.02 1.82 -3.93
N SER A 508 25.05 0.92 -2.95
CA SER A 508 23.93 0.68 -2.02
C SER A 508 23.99 1.62 -0.81
N ASP A 509 22.88 1.71 -0.07
CA ASP A 509 22.73 2.58 1.09
C ASP A 509 23.77 2.28 2.19
N CYS A 510 24.42 3.33 2.71
CA CYS A 510 25.36 3.22 3.82
C CYS A 510 24.74 2.78 5.17
N THR A 511 23.42 2.83 5.35
CA THR A 511 22.73 2.28 6.53
C THR A 511 22.98 0.78 6.71
N TYR A 512 23.30 0.05 5.62
CA TYR A 512 23.72 -1.35 5.66
C TYR A 512 25.11 -1.57 6.27
N LYS A 513 25.94 -0.53 6.46
CA LYS A 513 27.36 -0.68 6.83
C LYS A 513 27.57 -1.46 8.12
N GLY A 514 26.86 -1.07 9.19
CA GLY A 514 26.95 -1.75 10.48
C GLY A 514 26.39 -3.17 10.42
N LEU A 515 25.25 -3.35 9.72
CA LEU A 515 24.58 -4.64 9.58
C LEU A 515 25.42 -5.65 8.79
N CYS A 516 25.95 -5.26 7.63
CA CYS A 516 26.82 -6.12 6.83
C CYS A 516 28.12 -6.47 7.54
N SER A 517 28.73 -5.50 8.24
CA SER A 517 29.94 -5.75 9.01
C SER A 517 29.71 -6.80 10.10
N PHE A 518 28.64 -6.65 10.88
CA PHE A 518 28.29 -7.61 11.92
C PHE A 518 27.91 -8.97 11.31
N ALA A 519 26.94 -8.98 10.39
CA ALA A 519 26.36 -10.22 9.87
C ALA A 519 27.42 -11.08 9.16
N CYS A 520 28.24 -10.49 8.28
CA CYS A 520 29.28 -11.24 7.57
C CYS A 520 30.36 -11.78 8.50
N ASN A 521 30.73 -11.02 9.55
CA ASN A 521 31.71 -11.48 10.53
C ASN A 521 31.20 -12.70 11.34
N TYR A 522 29.89 -12.88 11.46
CA TYR A 522 29.28 -14.05 12.11
C TYR A 522 28.70 -15.09 11.14
N GLY A 523 29.08 -15.02 9.85
CA GLY A 523 28.76 -16.05 8.86
C GLY A 523 27.44 -15.89 8.11
N HIS A 524 26.73 -14.76 8.29
CA HIS A 524 25.54 -14.41 7.53
C HIS A 524 25.82 -13.23 6.60
N CYS A 525 26.25 -13.51 5.37
CA CYS A 525 26.63 -12.48 4.41
C CYS A 525 25.75 -12.54 3.15
N PRO A 526 24.49 -12.07 3.22
CA PRO A 526 23.56 -12.16 2.10
C PRO A 526 24.06 -11.31 0.93
N SER A 527 24.42 -11.97 -0.17
CA SER A 527 25.04 -11.33 -1.36
C SER A 527 24.14 -10.29 -2.05
N LYS A 528 22.85 -10.25 -1.70
CA LYS A 528 21.88 -9.25 -2.17
C LYS A 528 22.16 -7.86 -1.61
N PHE A 529 22.76 -7.77 -0.42
CA PHE A 529 22.95 -6.51 0.30
C PHE A 529 24.40 -6.30 0.76
N CYS A 530 25.12 -7.40 1.03
CA CYS A 530 26.47 -7.37 1.57
C CYS A 530 27.47 -8.08 0.65
N THR A 531 28.74 -7.71 0.78
CA THR A 531 29.87 -8.34 0.10
C THR A 531 31.11 -8.32 0.99
N THR A 532 31.99 -9.30 0.81
CA THR A 532 33.31 -9.34 1.47
C THR A 532 34.41 -8.75 0.58
N ALA A 533 34.07 -8.27 -0.61
CA ALA A 533 35.02 -7.67 -1.52
C ALA A 533 35.52 -6.34 -0.96
N ALA A 534 36.81 -6.27 -0.62
CA ALA A 534 37.45 -5.05 -0.16
C ALA A 534 37.32 -3.88 -1.16
N SER A 535 37.03 -4.15 -2.43
CA SER A 535 36.74 -3.16 -3.46
C SER A 535 35.44 -2.38 -3.23
N ALA A 536 34.52 -2.87 -2.40
CA ALA A 536 33.27 -2.20 -2.02
C ALA A 536 33.39 -1.38 -0.72
N LYS A 537 34.52 -1.49 -0.01
CA LYS A 537 34.79 -0.72 1.20
C LYS A 537 34.65 0.77 0.93
N ASP A 538 33.84 1.43 1.76
CA ASP A 538 33.53 2.86 1.68
C ASP A 538 32.98 3.32 0.31
N LYS A 539 32.37 2.41 -0.45
CA LYS A 539 31.67 2.70 -1.72
C LYS A 539 30.14 2.60 -1.62
N CYS A 540 29.61 2.48 -0.41
CA CYS A 540 28.19 2.71 -0.18
C CYS A 540 27.87 4.18 -0.49
N VAL A 541 26.66 4.44 -0.92
CA VAL A 541 26.12 5.77 -1.11
C VAL A 541 25.32 6.06 0.13
N ILE A 542 25.70 7.09 0.88
CA ILE A 542 24.76 7.66 1.85
C ILE A 542 23.60 8.13 0.96
N PRO A 543 22.35 7.64 1.16
CA PRO A 543 21.20 8.21 0.48
C PRO A 543 21.38 9.71 0.55
N PRO A 544 21.24 10.46 -0.56
CA PRO A 544 21.36 11.90 -0.46
C PRO A 544 20.56 12.29 0.78
N GLU A 545 21.21 12.96 1.75
CA GLU A 545 20.41 13.71 2.71
C GLU A 545 19.45 14.45 1.81
N ASP A 546 18.14 14.20 1.92
CA ASP A 546 17.19 14.92 1.09
C ASP A 546 17.62 16.37 1.25
N ALA A 547 18.19 16.92 0.17
CA ALA A 547 18.79 18.22 0.26
C ALA A 547 17.61 19.05 0.70
N ASP A 548 17.74 19.72 1.85
CA ASP A 548 16.77 20.73 2.23
C ASP A 548 16.59 21.53 0.93
N PRO A 549 15.37 21.64 0.35
CA PRO A 549 15.21 22.10 -1.03
C PRO A 549 15.90 23.46 -1.31
N GLU A 550 16.30 24.15 -0.24
CA GLU A 550 17.05 25.40 -0.17
C GLU A 550 18.61 25.28 -0.21
N ASP A 551 19.23 24.11 0.04
CA ASP A 551 20.70 23.94 0.29
C ASP A 551 21.49 23.17 -0.82
N SER A 552 20.92 22.91 -2.00
CA SER A 552 21.60 22.12 -3.05
C SER A 552 22.71 22.90 -3.80
N ASP A 553 23.98 22.48 -3.66
CA ASP A 553 25.15 23.03 -4.38
C ASP A 553 25.26 22.63 -5.87
N ASP A 554 24.42 21.69 -6.35
CA ASP A 554 24.40 21.19 -7.73
C ASP A 554 23.04 21.46 -8.41
N ALA A 555 22.47 22.64 -8.14
CA ALA A 555 21.26 23.10 -8.80
C ALA A 555 21.56 23.61 -10.21
N CYS A 556 20.55 23.60 -11.09
CA CYS A 556 20.70 24.19 -12.40
C CYS A 556 20.71 25.73 -12.29
N THR A 557 21.80 26.35 -12.70
CA THR A 557 22.02 27.81 -12.63
C THR A 557 22.03 28.47 -14.00
N ALA A 558 21.99 27.70 -15.08
CA ALA A 558 21.77 28.18 -16.45
C ALA A 558 21.20 27.04 -17.30
N GLY A 559 20.35 27.38 -18.27
CA GLY A 559 19.72 26.39 -19.14
C GLY A 559 19.36 26.96 -20.50
N THR A 560 19.06 26.07 -21.45
CA THR A 560 18.62 26.41 -22.80
C THR A 560 17.44 25.53 -23.21
N GLY A 561 16.67 25.97 -24.19
CA GLY A 561 15.52 25.25 -24.74
C GLY A 561 15.51 25.35 -26.26
N THR A 562 14.63 24.61 -26.92
CA THR A 562 14.45 24.67 -28.38
C THR A 562 13.29 25.57 -28.76
N GLY A 563 13.43 26.32 -29.86
CA GLY A 563 12.36 27.20 -30.36
C GLY A 563 11.96 28.27 -29.34
N ASN A 564 10.65 28.39 -29.07
CA ASN A 564 10.12 29.40 -28.15
C ASN A 564 10.56 29.20 -26.68
N PHE A 565 11.14 28.05 -26.32
CA PHE A 565 11.71 27.79 -24.99
C PHE A 565 13.10 28.40 -24.77
N GLU A 566 13.83 28.75 -25.82
CA GLU A 566 15.24 29.18 -25.72
C GLU A 566 15.41 30.36 -24.75
N GLY A 567 14.64 31.43 -24.95
CA GLY A 567 14.67 32.60 -24.08
C GLY A 567 14.12 32.34 -22.68
N LEU A 568 13.06 31.53 -22.56
CA LEU A 568 12.42 31.20 -21.28
C LEU A 568 13.31 30.36 -20.38
N CYS A 569 13.99 29.36 -20.95
CA CYS A 569 14.92 28.49 -20.24
C CYS A 569 16.19 29.23 -19.86
N SER A 570 16.72 30.09 -20.75
CA SER A 570 17.85 30.96 -20.45
C SER A 570 17.54 31.91 -19.28
N PHE A 571 16.33 32.47 -19.24
CA PHE A 571 15.91 33.36 -18.16
C PHE A 571 15.62 32.66 -16.83
N SER A 572 14.88 31.55 -16.88
CA SER A 572 14.31 30.91 -15.69
C SER A 572 15.32 30.02 -14.95
N CYS A 573 16.14 29.27 -15.70
CA CYS A 573 17.19 28.43 -15.10
C CYS A 573 18.26 29.28 -14.42
N GLY A 574 18.50 30.51 -14.90
CA GLY A 574 19.36 31.50 -14.26
C GLY A 574 18.83 32.05 -12.92
N ARG A 575 17.63 31.66 -12.49
CA ARG A 575 16.91 32.20 -11.32
C ARG A 575 16.28 31.09 -10.47
N GLY A 576 16.81 29.87 -10.55
CA GLY A 576 16.38 28.76 -9.70
C GLY A 576 15.16 27.98 -10.18
N TYR A 577 14.67 28.23 -11.40
CA TYR A 577 13.52 27.50 -11.95
C TYR A 577 13.85 26.92 -13.33
N CYS A 578 14.21 25.64 -13.36
CA CYS A 578 14.66 24.96 -14.58
C CYS A 578 13.93 23.62 -14.83
N PRO A 579 12.65 23.65 -15.24
CA PRO A 579 11.85 22.45 -15.45
C PRO A 579 12.36 21.61 -16.65
N GLN A 580 12.50 20.30 -16.43
CA GLN A 580 12.74 19.29 -17.47
C GLN A 580 11.38 18.69 -17.91
N PRO A 581 11.20 18.29 -19.19
CA PRO A 581 12.18 18.23 -20.28
C PRO A 581 12.37 19.52 -21.09
N GLN A 582 11.62 20.58 -20.82
CA GLN A 582 11.55 21.78 -21.67
C GLN A 582 12.87 22.57 -21.68
N CYS A 583 13.56 22.63 -20.55
CA CYS A 583 14.82 23.34 -20.40
C CYS A 583 15.97 22.39 -20.14
N LYS A 584 16.94 22.29 -21.06
CA LYS A 584 18.19 21.57 -20.85
C LYS A 584 19.14 22.42 -20.01
N CYS A 585 19.58 21.90 -18.86
CA CYS A 585 20.57 22.57 -18.04
C CYS A 585 21.92 22.69 -18.78
N THR A 586 22.50 23.89 -18.81
CA THR A 586 23.78 24.20 -19.45
C THR A 586 24.83 24.70 -18.46
N GLY A 587 24.44 25.09 -17.24
CA GLY A 587 25.32 25.46 -16.13
C GLY A 587 24.75 25.03 -14.79
N ARG A 588 25.64 24.58 -13.88
CA ARG A 588 25.30 24.05 -12.56
C ARG A 588 26.07 24.80 -11.47
N GLY A 589 25.49 24.90 -10.28
CA GLY A 589 26.07 25.58 -9.11
C GLY A 589 25.07 25.69 -7.96
N PRO A 590 25.34 26.55 -6.95
CA PRO A 590 24.47 26.70 -5.78
C PRO A 590 23.02 27.04 -6.13
N ALA A 591 22.08 26.48 -5.38
CA ALA A 591 20.65 26.74 -5.51
C ALA A 591 20.39 28.25 -5.47
N ILE A 592 19.84 28.76 -6.58
CA ILE A 592 19.49 30.17 -6.70
C ILE A 592 18.07 30.31 -6.17
N THR A 593 17.88 30.97 -5.03
CA THR A 593 16.53 31.34 -4.60
C THR A 593 15.91 32.27 -5.65
N PRO A 594 14.73 31.93 -6.21
CA PRO A 594 14.07 32.80 -7.16
C PRO A 594 13.80 34.18 -6.54
N PRO A 595 14.08 35.29 -7.25
CA PRO A 595 13.65 36.61 -6.81
C PRO A 595 12.15 36.62 -6.53
N ALA A 596 11.69 37.44 -5.60
CA ALA A 596 10.26 37.65 -5.37
C ALA A 596 9.56 38.08 -6.66
N ALA A 597 8.32 37.61 -6.87
CA ALA A 597 7.52 38.04 -8.00
C ALA A 597 7.21 39.55 -7.89
N THR A 598 7.40 40.28 -8.98
CA THR A 598 7.15 41.74 -9.06
C THR A 598 5.80 42.05 -9.70
N SER A 599 5.19 41.09 -10.38
CA SER A 599 3.88 41.23 -11.00
C SER A 599 3.15 39.89 -11.15
N ALA A 600 1.90 39.92 -11.59
CA ALA A 600 1.17 38.72 -11.97
C ALA A 600 1.92 37.96 -13.08
N GLY A 601 1.92 36.63 -13.00
CA GLY A 601 2.53 35.78 -14.02
C GLY A 601 1.83 35.84 -15.37
N GLY A 602 2.44 35.18 -16.35
CA GLY A 602 1.97 35.16 -17.73
C GLY A 602 1.58 33.76 -18.19
N TYR A 603 0.97 33.73 -19.36
CA TYR A 603 0.36 32.56 -19.99
C TYR A 603 1.16 32.20 -21.25
N PRO A 604 1.08 30.97 -21.78
CA PRO A 604 1.56 30.69 -23.13
C PRO A 604 0.95 31.64 -24.16
N ALA A 605 1.69 31.99 -25.21
CA ALA A 605 1.11 32.72 -26.34
C ALA A 605 0.10 31.84 -27.10
N LYS A 606 -0.85 32.49 -27.80
CA LYS A 606 -1.93 31.80 -28.53
C LYS A 606 -1.37 30.73 -29.49
N GLY A 607 -1.85 29.49 -29.35
CA GLY A 607 -1.43 28.36 -30.18
C GLY A 607 -0.22 27.57 -29.64
N LEU A 608 0.31 27.94 -28.48
CA LEU A 608 1.34 27.18 -27.76
C LEU A 608 0.71 26.32 -26.66
N LEU A 609 1.34 25.19 -26.35
CA LEU A 609 0.80 24.14 -25.47
C LEU A 609 1.12 24.38 -23.98
N GLY A 610 0.53 23.57 -23.10
CA GLY A 610 0.65 23.67 -21.63
C GLY A 610 2.08 23.59 -21.08
N GLU A 611 3.02 23.04 -21.84
CA GLU A 611 4.46 22.99 -21.54
C GLU A 611 5.14 24.35 -21.39
N TYR A 612 4.55 25.44 -21.91
CA TYR A 612 5.04 26.82 -21.71
C TYR A 612 4.52 27.46 -20.42
N THR A 613 3.50 26.88 -19.78
CA THR A 613 2.71 27.55 -18.73
C THR A 613 3.52 27.88 -17.49
N GLY A 614 4.24 26.91 -16.93
CA GLY A 614 5.07 27.14 -15.75
C GLY A 614 6.21 28.14 -16.02
N LEU A 615 6.81 28.06 -17.21
CA LEU A 615 7.89 28.98 -17.62
C LEU A 615 7.38 30.40 -17.87
N CYS A 616 6.22 30.56 -18.52
CA CYS A 616 5.60 31.86 -18.73
C CYS A 616 5.09 32.48 -17.43
N ASN A 617 4.53 31.68 -16.52
CA ASN A 617 4.09 32.16 -15.22
C ASN A 617 5.29 32.69 -14.40
N PHE A 618 6.35 31.89 -14.32
CA PHE A 618 7.58 32.22 -13.62
C PHE A 618 8.30 33.43 -14.21
N ALA A 619 8.43 33.49 -15.54
CA ALA A 619 9.19 34.51 -16.22
C ALA A 619 8.45 35.85 -16.28
N CYS A 620 7.16 35.85 -16.63
CA CYS A 620 6.39 37.09 -16.78
C CYS A 620 6.11 37.78 -15.43
N SER A 621 6.01 37.02 -14.34
CA SER A 621 5.90 37.55 -12.97
C SER A 621 7.20 38.22 -12.48
N ARG A 622 8.29 38.05 -13.24
CA ARG A 622 9.62 38.64 -13.00
C ARG A 622 10.08 39.50 -14.18
N ASP A 623 9.10 40.11 -14.85
CA ASP A 623 9.25 41.08 -15.94
C ASP A 623 9.94 40.59 -17.22
N TYR A 624 10.07 39.27 -17.40
CA TYR A 624 10.47 38.67 -18.67
C TYR A 624 9.31 37.92 -19.32
N CYS A 625 8.60 38.59 -20.23
CA CYS A 625 7.43 38.03 -20.89
C CYS A 625 7.56 38.10 -22.41
N PRO A 626 8.30 37.16 -23.05
CA PRO A 626 8.55 37.21 -24.49
C PRO A 626 7.25 36.96 -25.27
N PRO A 627 6.76 37.92 -26.09
CA PRO A 627 5.43 37.86 -26.71
C PRO A 627 5.23 36.71 -27.71
N GLY A 628 6.33 36.13 -28.22
CA GLY A 628 6.30 34.95 -29.10
C GLY A 628 6.11 33.63 -28.35
N ALA A 629 6.33 33.61 -27.03
CA ALA A 629 6.20 32.41 -26.19
C ALA A 629 5.16 32.59 -25.07
N CYS A 630 4.98 33.81 -24.57
CA CYS A 630 4.13 34.14 -23.44
C CYS A 630 3.27 35.39 -23.68
N SER A 631 2.19 35.53 -22.93
CA SER A 631 1.25 36.65 -22.92
C SER A 631 0.93 37.04 -21.47
N LYS A 632 0.87 38.34 -21.17
CA LYS A 632 0.36 38.83 -19.86
C LYS A 632 -1.17 38.80 -19.75
N VAL A 633 -1.86 38.63 -20.87
CA VAL A 633 -3.32 38.48 -20.94
C VAL A 633 -3.62 37.02 -21.18
N ASN A 634 -4.49 36.42 -20.36
CA ASN A 634 -4.89 35.02 -20.53
C ASN A 634 -5.56 34.84 -21.92
N PRO A 635 -4.89 34.17 -22.88
CA PRO A 635 -5.47 34.01 -24.21
C PRO A 635 -6.62 32.99 -24.22
N TYR A 636 -6.80 32.25 -23.13
CA TYR A 636 -7.90 31.30 -22.92
C TYR A 636 -9.01 31.88 -22.02
N GLY A 637 -8.82 33.08 -21.46
CA GLY A 637 -9.77 33.73 -20.56
C GLY A 637 -11.06 34.21 -21.25
N GLY A 638 -11.04 34.33 -22.58
CA GLY A 638 -12.23 34.64 -23.39
C GLY A 638 -13.09 33.43 -23.75
N LEU A 639 -12.53 32.21 -23.74
CA LEU A 639 -13.23 30.98 -24.18
C LEU A 639 -14.30 30.49 -23.19
N PHE A 640 -14.28 30.95 -21.93
CA PHE A 640 -15.10 30.38 -20.85
C PHE A 640 -16.10 31.35 -20.20
N LYS A 641 -16.17 32.62 -20.65
CA LYS A 641 -17.13 33.61 -20.11
C LYS A 641 -18.26 33.98 -21.06
N GLU A 642 -18.11 33.78 -22.37
CA GLU A 642 -19.15 34.17 -23.34
C GLU A 642 -19.56 33.08 -24.35
N GLU A 643 -18.73 32.08 -24.65
CA GLU A 643 -18.99 31.13 -25.75
C GLU A 643 -19.61 29.79 -25.33
N LEU A 644 -19.76 29.51 -24.04
CA LEU A 644 -20.45 28.31 -23.52
C LEU A 644 -21.69 28.69 -22.72
N ARG A 645 -22.45 29.70 -23.20
CA ARG A 645 -23.83 29.88 -22.74
C ARG A 645 -24.66 28.68 -23.21
N THR A 646 -25.59 28.29 -22.36
CA THR A 646 -26.66 27.29 -22.57
C THR A 646 -26.97 27.07 -24.04
N CYS A 647 -26.99 25.80 -24.48
CA CYS A 647 -27.39 25.40 -25.82
C CYS A 647 -28.82 25.90 -26.12
N ASP A 648 -28.91 27.13 -26.61
CA ASP A 648 -30.13 27.73 -27.14
C ASP A 648 -30.11 27.52 -28.65
N ALA A 649 -31.18 26.93 -29.17
CA ALA A 649 -31.27 26.42 -30.55
C ALA A 649 -31.23 27.52 -31.62
N SER A 650 -30.99 28.78 -31.24
CA SER A 650 -31.06 29.95 -32.10
C SER A 650 -29.73 30.66 -32.41
N ASP A 651 -28.58 30.21 -31.88
CA ASP A 651 -27.31 30.93 -32.07
C ASP A 651 -26.38 30.23 -33.07
N GLU A 652 -26.33 30.72 -34.32
CA GLU A 652 -25.57 30.14 -35.43
C GLU A 652 -24.04 30.38 -35.39
N LYS A 653 -23.51 30.99 -34.31
CA LYS A 653 -22.12 31.51 -34.31
C LYS A 653 -21.12 30.86 -33.34
N SER A 654 -21.52 29.89 -32.52
CA SER A 654 -20.53 29.10 -31.76
C SER A 654 -20.13 27.86 -32.56
N VAL A 655 -18.83 27.52 -32.57
CA VAL A 655 -18.34 26.24 -33.14
C VAL A 655 -18.90 25.04 -32.37
N TRP A 656 -19.44 25.30 -31.16
CA TRP A 656 -20.11 24.37 -30.27
C TRP A 656 -21.63 24.43 -30.38
N ASN A 657 -22.15 24.83 -31.54
CA ASN A 657 -23.58 24.75 -31.78
C ASN A 657 -24.00 23.29 -31.53
N CYS A 658 -24.87 23.10 -30.56
CA CYS A 658 -25.58 21.87 -30.27
C CYS A 658 -26.67 21.62 -31.35
N PRO A 659 -26.33 21.22 -32.60
CA PRO A 659 -27.17 20.25 -33.26
C PRO A 659 -26.36 19.09 -33.87
N ASN A 660 -26.58 17.89 -33.34
CA ASN A 660 -26.36 16.60 -33.99
C ASN A 660 -25.03 16.42 -34.76
N ILE A 661 -23.92 16.33 -34.02
CA ILE A 661 -23.05 15.19 -34.32
C ILE A 661 -23.88 13.95 -33.93
N ASN A 662 -24.07 13.03 -34.88
CA ASN A 662 -25.17 12.06 -34.95
C ASN A 662 -25.38 11.23 -33.66
N CYS A 663 -26.10 11.83 -32.71
CA CYS A 663 -26.34 11.29 -31.38
C CYS A 663 -27.18 10.00 -31.42
N TYR A 664 -28.08 9.87 -32.39
CA TYR A 664 -28.75 8.61 -32.69
C TYR A 664 -27.73 7.52 -33.03
N LYS A 665 -26.80 7.82 -33.95
CA LYS A 665 -25.72 6.91 -34.32
C LYS A 665 -24.81 6.55 -33.14
N ALA A 666 -24.56 7.50 -32.23
CA ALA A 666 -23.80 7.26 -30.99
C ALA A 666 -24.53 6.40 -29.96
N SER A 667 -25.86 6.49 -29.88
CA SER A 667 -26.70 5.69 -28.97
C SER A 667 -27.03 4.28 -29.48
N THR A 668 -26.91 4.03 -30.80
CA THR A 668 -27.22 2.74 -31.42
C THR A 668 -26.00 1.81 -31.39
N ILE A 669 -26.03 0.80 -30.51
CA ILE A 669 -24.94 -0.15 -30.26
C ILE A 669 -24.52 -0.89 -31.54
N GLU A 670 -25.46 -1.21 -32.43
CA GLU A 670 -25.23 -1.95 -33.67
C GLU A 670 -24.30 -1.24 -34.66
N ASN A 671 -24.08 0.07 -34.49
CA ASN A 671 -23.18 0.84 -35.36
C ASN A 671 -21.68 0.61 -35.05
N GLY A 672 -21.37 -0.08 -33.95
CA GLY A 672 -20.01 -0.34 -33.52
C GLY A 672 -19.34 0.84 -32.80
N VAL A 673 -18.39 0.50 -31.92
CA VAL A 673 -17.71 1.41 -30.98
C VAL A 673 -17.13 2.65 -31.67
N ARG A 674 -16.33 2.46 -32.73
CA ARG A 674 -15.64 3.56 -33.40
C ARG A 674 -16.60 4.54 -34.07
N ALA A 675 -17.62 4.01 -34.75
CA ALA A 675 -18.60 4.84 -35.44
C ALA A 675 -19.47 5.64 -34.45
N ARG A 676 -19.72 5.10 -33.25
CA ARG A 676 -20.39 5.79 -32.14
C ARG A 676 -19.50 6.90 -31.57
N TRP A 677 -18.22 6.60 -31.29
CA TRP A 677 -17.23 7.52 -30.76
C TRP A 677 -16.99 8.75 -31.64
N GLU A 678 -16.76 8.52 -32.94
CA GLU A 678 -16.53 9.59 -33.92
C GLU A 678 -17.81 10.41 -34.18
N SER A 679 -18.99 9.78 -34.06
CA SER A 679 -20.28 10.44 -34.30
C SER A 679 -20.70 11.47 -33.24
N VAL A 680 -19.89 11.70 -32.20
CA VAL A 680 -20.07 12.82 -31.24
C VAL A 680 -18.78 13.56 -30.93
N GLY A 681 -17.70 13.31 -31.68
CA GLY A 681 -16.42 13.99 -31.46
C GLY A 681 -15.81 13.73 -30.07
N ALA A 682 -16.09 12.57 -29.45
CA ALA A 682 -15.74 12.28 -28.06
C ALA A 682 -14.23 12.41 -27.76
N GLY A 683 -13.37 11.98 -28.68
CA GLY A 683 -11.92 12.15 -28.54
C GLY A 683 -11.48 13.61 -28.48
N GLU A 684 -11.99 14.46 -29.37
CA GLU A 684 -11.65 15.88 -29.40
C GLU A 684 -12.15 16.59 -28.13
N PHE A 685 -13.37 16.26 -27.71
CA PHE A 685 -13.97 16.74 -26.46
C PHE A 685 -13.10 16.38 -25.24
N PHE A 686 -12.60 15.15 -25.16
CA PHE A 686 -11.73 14.71 -24.07
C PHE A 686 -10.42 15.49 -24.04
N ASN A 687 -9.78 15.71 -25.20
CA ASN A 687 -8.52 16.43 -25.26
C ASN A 687 -8.64 17.87 -24.71
N TYR A 688 -9.71 18.60 -25.07
CA TYR A 688 -9.90 19.98 -24.61
C TYR A 688 -10.27 20.09 -23.13
N THR A 689 -11.11 19.18 -22.62
CA THR A 689 -11.54 19.20 -21.21
C THR A 689 -10.40 18.79 -20.27
N ALA A 690 -9.51 17.90 -20.71
CA ALA A 690 -8.28 17.52 -20.02
C ALA A 690 -7.30 18.70 -19.87
N GLU A 691 -7.15 19.51 -20.93
CA GLU A 691 -6.32 20.72 -20.91
C GLU A 691 -6.88 21.80 -19.98
N TRP A 692 -8.21 21.95 -19.90
CA TRP A 692 -8.86 22.89 -18.98
C TRP A 692 -8.74 22.48 -17.50
N PHE A 693 -8.96 21.20 -17.18
CA PHE A 693 -8.84 20.69 -15.81
C PHE A 693 -7.44 20.94 -15.24
N TYR A 694 -6.40 20.76 -16.06
CA TYR A 694 -5.03 21.06 -15.69
C TYR A 694 -4.81 22.55 -15.39
N TYR A 695 -5.38 23.46 -16.18
CA TYR A 695 -5.27 24.91 -15.96
C TYR A 695 -5.87 25.37 -14.62
N GLN A 696 -7.01 24.80 -14.21
CA GLN A 696 -7.63 25.15 -12.92
C GLN A 696 -6.82 24.65 -11.72
N ASN A 697 -6.24 23.45 -11.80
CA ASN A 697 -5.49 22.86 -10.69
C ASN A 697 -4.08 23.44 -10.55
N GLU A 698 -3.40 23.82 -11.63
CA GLU A 698 -2.00 24.29 -11.53
C GLU A 698 -1.80 25.81 -11.65
N VAL A 699 -2.71 26.56 -12.28
CA VAL A 699 -2.43 27.97 -12.65
C VAL A 699 -3.27 28.98 -11.90
N ALA A 700 -4.54 28.69 -11.56
CA ALA A 700 -5.47 29.70 -11.08
C ALA A 700 -5.43 29.99 -9.56
N ILE A 701 -4.92 29.07 -8.72
CA ILE A 701 -5.13 29.14 -7.26
C ILE A 701 -3.82 29.31 -6.45
N GLY A 702 -2.72 29.75 -7.07
CA GLY A 702 -1.53 30.19 -6.32
C GLY A 702 -0.96 29.16 -5.32
N GLY A 703 -1.04 27.87 -5.64
CA GLY A 703 -0.57 26.79 -4.76
C GLY A 703 -1.61 26.25 -3.77
N ASN A 704 -2.87 26.71 -3.81
CA ASN A 704 -3.95 26.15 -3.01
C ASN A 704 -4.85 25.25 -3.89
N THR A 705 -4.46 23.99 -4.05
CA THR A 705 -5.13 23.05 -4.93
C THR A 705 -6.47 22.60 -4.31
N MET A 706 -7.59 23.09 -4.86
CA MET A 706 -8.95 22.88 -4.32
C MET A 706 -9.45 21.42 -4.37
N PHE A 707 -8.71 20.53 -5.03
CA PHE A 707 -9.06 19.12 -5.17
C PHE A 707 -7.82 18.25 -4.98
N TYR A 708 -7.52 17.82 -3.74
CA TYR A 708 -6.56 16.75 -3.45
C TYR A 708 -7.26 15.66 -2.64
N GLY A 709 -6.97 14.38 -2.96
CA GLY A 709 -7.43 13.21 -2.19
C GLY A 709 -8.21 12.15 -2.96
N SER A 710 -8.65 12.40 -4.21
CA SER A 710 -9.35 11.40 -5.02
C SER A 710 -8.63 11.10 -6.34
N PRO A 711 -8.78 9.89 -6.92
CA PRO A 711 -8.17 9.55 -8.21
C PRO A 711 -8.53 10.60 -9.27
N PHE A 712 -7.64 10.85 -10.24
CA PHE A 712 -7.86 11.82 -11.33
C PHE A 712 -9.26 11.75 -11.93
N GLN A 713 -9.82 10.56 -12.05
CA GLN A 713 -11.15 10.33 -12.60
C GLN A 713 -12.26 10.99 -11.78
N ASP A 714 -12.24 10.89 -10.46
CA ASP A 714 -13.25 11.50 -9.59
C ASP A 714 -13.10 13.03 -9.58
N GLN A 715 -11.87 13.54 -9.57
CA GLN A 715 -11.60 14.97 -9.64
C GLN A 715 -11.97 15.57 -11.01
N TYR A 716 -11.66 14.85 -12.09
CA TYR A 716 -11.96 15.23 -13.46
C TYR A 716 -13.46 15.20 -13.74
N ILE A 717 -14.16 14.13 -13.32
CA ILE A 717 -15.62 13.99 -13.39
C ILE A 717 -16.29 15.12 -12.59
N ARG A 718 -15.87 15.37 -11.33
CA ARG A 718 -16.45 16.43 -10.49
C ARG A 718 -16.17 17.83 -11.01
N SER A 719 -14.99 18.08 -11.58
CA SER A 719 -14.62 19.40 -12.12
C SER A 719 -15.33 19.70 -13.43
N ILE A 720 -15.53 18.68 -14.26
CA ILE A 720 -16.35 18.79 -15.48
C ILE A 720 -17.83 18.90 -15.10
N ALA A 721 -18.33 18.10 -14.17
CA ALA A 721 -19.70 18.21 -13.63
C ALA A 721 -19.98 19.58 -13.02
N TYR A 722 -19.04 20.13 -12.24
CA TYR A 722 -19.10 21.49 -11.69
C TYR A 722 -19.24 22.56 -12.80
N PHE A 723 -18.58 22.34 -13.93
CA PHE A 723 -18.54 23.30 -15.02
C PHE A 723 -19.71 23.19 -16.00
N PHE A 724 -20.23 21.97 -16.25
CA PHE A 724 -21.24 21.69 -17.27
C PHE A 724 -22.63 21.30 -16.71
N GLY A 725 -22.75 20.76 -15.49
CA GLY A 725 -23.99 20.22 -14.91
C GLY A 725 -24.78 21.16 -13.99
N GLY A 726 -24.23 22.34 -13.69
CA GLY A 726 -24.80 23.25 -12.70
C GLY A 726 -24.75 22.70 -11.27
N ARG A 727 -25.16 23.51 -10.28
CA ARG A 727 -25.32 23.07 -8.89
C ARG A 727 -26.75 22.57 -8.69
N ASP A 728 -26.93 21.50 -7.93
CA ASP A 728 -28.25 21.12 -7.46
C ASP A 728 -28.82 22.15 -6.47
N SER A 729 -30.06 21.94 -6.02
CA SER A 729 -30.76 22.85 -5.10
C SER A 729 -30.12 22.96 -3.72
N ASN A 730 -29.17 22.10 -3.38
CA ASN A 730 -28.45 22.07 -2.12
C ASN A 730 -27.01 22.59 -2.26
N GLY A 731 -26.64 23.07 -3.45
CA GLY A 731 -25.29 23.59 -3.72
C GLY A 731 -24.26 22.50 -4.04
N GLY A 732 -24.67 21.24 -4.20
CA GLY A 732 -23.81 20.14 -4.65
C GLY A 732 -23.58 20.17 -6.17
N ASN A 733 -22.46 19.62 -6.63
CA ASN A 733 -22.15 19.52 -8.07
C ASN A 733 -23.07 18.46 -8.69
N ARG A 734 -23.89 18.83 -9.67
CA ARG A 734 -24.72 17.87 -10.42
C ARG A 734 -23.85 17.15 -11.44
N ALA A 735 -23.79 15.82 -11.40
CA ALA A 735 -23.35 15.03 -12.56
C ALA A 735 -24.26 15.35 -13.76
N ALA A 736 -23.79 15.12 -14.99
CA ALA A 736 -24.63 15.29 -16.18
C ALA A 736 -25.96 14.55 -16.00
N ASP A 737 -27.08 15.20 -16.35
CA ASP A 737 -28.41 14.62 -16.18
C ASP A 737 -28.45 13.23 -16.87
N ASN A 738 -28.86 12.19 -16.13
CA ASN A 738 -28.94 10.78 -16.57
C ASN A 738 -27.61 10.01 -16.73
N TYR A 739 -26.48 10.52 -16.20
CA TYR A 739 -25.30 9.67 -15.97
C TYR A 739 -25.59 8.70 -14.82
N ASP A 740 -26.10 7.51 -15.15
CA ASP A 740 -26.59 6.46 -14.23
C ASP A 740 -25.56 5.34 -14.00
N CYS A 741 -24.29 5.58 -14.36
CA CYS A 741 -23.20 4.71 -13.93
C CYS A 741 -22.81 5.10 -12.51
N ASP A 742 -22.70 4.11 -11.62
CA ASP A 742 -22.06 4.32 -10.32
C ASP A 742 -20.72 5.03 -10.56
N ILE A 743 -20.53 6.20 -9.95
CA ILE A 743 -19.22 6.83 -9.89
C ILE A 743 -18.35 5.87 -9.06
N ILE A 744 -17.69 4.96 -9.78
CA ILE A 744 -16.73 3.98 -9.26
C ILE A 744 -17.39 2.93 -8.33
N GLY A 745 -18.38 2.20 -8.87
CA GLY A 745 -18.86 0.93 -8.31
C GLY A 745 -18.28 -0.27 -9.06
N ALA A 746 -18.42 -1.49 -8.51
CA ALA A 746 -17.88 -2.74 -9.06
C ALA A 746 -18.46 -3.18 -10.43
N ASN A 747 -19.26 -2.34 -11.09
CA ASN A 747 -20.01 -2.67 -12.29
C ASN A 747 -19.54 -1.82 -13.47
N ALA A 748 -19.31 -2.46 -14.62
CA ALA A 748 -18.99 -1.77 -15.87
C ALA A 748 -20.18 -0.94 -16.37
N CYS A 749 -19.91 0.14 -17.13
CA CYS A 749 -20.96 0.96 -17.74
C CYS A 749 -21.58 0.19 -18.91
N THR A 750 -22.75 -0.42 -18.69
CA THR A 750 -23.43 -1.26 -19.69
C THR A 750 -24.60 -0.56 -20.41
N ASN A 751 -25.08 0.58 -19.91
CA ASN A 751 -26.25 1.24 -20.48
C ASN A 751 -25.86 2.20 -21.63
N PRO A 752 -26.43 2.03 -22.85
CA PRO A 752 -26.34 3.07 -23.86
C PRO A 752 -27.16 4.27 -23.40
N PHE A 753 -26.54 5.45 -23.30
CA PHE A 753 -27.31 6.69 -23.15
C PHE A 753 -28.30 6.81 -24.33
N THR A 754 -29.50 7.34 -24.06
CA THR A 754 -30.52 7.50 -25.12
C THR A 754 -30.44 8.89 -25.71
N CYS A 755 -30.44 9.00 -27.04
CA CYS A 755 -30.40 10.31 -27.68
C CYS A 755 -31.61 11.17 -27.26
N GLY A 756 -31.36 12.42 -26.85
CA GLY A 756 -32.37 13.35 -26.32
C GLY A 756 -32.52 13.35 -24.79
N THR A 757 -31.80 12.48 -24.07
CA THR A 757 -31.77 12.45 -22.59
C THR A 757 -30.51 13.08 -21.98
N THR A 758 -29.50 13.39 -22.79
CA THR A 758 -28.23 14.01 -22.39
C THR A 758 -28.00 15.30 -23.16
N GLN A 759 -27.40 16.28 -22.48
CA GLN A 759 -26.95 17.54 -23.09
C GLN A 759 -25.55 17.42 -23.72
N TYR A 760 -24.77 16.39 -23.35
CA TYR A 760 -23.35 16.27 -23.71
C TYR A 760 -22.97 14.82 -24.09
N PRO A 761 -23.44 14.30 -25.23
CA PRO A 761 -23.25 12.89 -25.58
C PRO A 761 -21.77 12.48 -25.77
N GLY A 762 -20.89 13.42 -26.15
CA GLY A 762 -19.44 13.17 -26.21
C GLY A 762 -18.81 12.95 -24.83
N MET A 763 -19.31 13.64 -23.81
CA MET A 763 -18.87 13.49 -22.42
C MET A 763 -19.26 12.11 -21.87
N ASP A 764 -20.49 11.67 -22.15
CA ASP A 764 -21.00 10.36 -21.70
C ASP A 764 -20.17 9.21 -22.26
N LEU A 765 -19.80 9.28 -23.55
CA LEU A 765 -18.91 8.28 -24.16
C LEU A 765 -17.53 8.25 -23.47
N VAL A 766 -16.94 9.42 -23.17
CA VAL A 766 -15.63 9.51 -22.50
C VAL A 766 -15.67 8.91 -21.10
N PHE A 767 -16.72 9.22 -20.33
CA PHE A 767 -16.89 8.68 -18.99
C PHE A 767 -17.22 7.18 -18.97
N ALA A 768 -17.99 6.68 -19.93
CA ALA A 768 -18.18 5.24 -20.10
C ALA A 768 -16.84 4.53 -20.36
N SER A 769 -16.01 5.07 -21.26
CA SER A 769 -14.66 4.56 -21.53
C SER A 769 -13.74 4.57 -20.30
N PHE A 770 -13.82 5.61 -19.46
CA PHE A 770 -13.05 5.69 -18.21
C PHE A 770 -13.46 4.63 -17.21
N SER A 771 -14.77 4.49 -16.96
CA SER A 771 -15.33 3.53 -16.02
C SER A 771 -14.99 2.11 -16.43
N ASN A 772 -15.12 1.78 -17.72
CA ASN A 772 -14.82 0.46 -18.26
C ASN A 772 -13.33 0.11 -18.19
N LEU A 773 -12.43 1.05 -18.47
CA LEU A 773 -10.98 0.85 -18.31
C LEU A 773 -10.57 0.67 -16.84
N HIS A 774 -11.12 1.49 -15.95
CA HIS A 774 -10.84 1.41 -14.51
C HIS A 774 -11.30 0.08 -13.92
N ASN A 775 -12.54 -0.31 -14.19
CA ASN A 775 -13.10 -1.57 -13.74
C ASN A 775 -12.30 -2.75 -14.28
N PHE A 776 -11.85 -2.71 -15.53
CA PHE A 776 -11.00 -3.74 -16.08
C PHE A 776 -9.70 -3.95 -15.29
N ILE A 777 -8.94 -2.88 -15.02
CA ILE A 777 -7.65 -2.98 -14.31
C ILE A 777 -7.87 -3.41 -12.85
N THR A 778 -8.92 -2.91 -12.21
CA THR A 778 -9.32 -3.26 -10.84
C THR A 778 -9.72 -4.74 -10.73
N ASN A 779 -10.49 -5.25 -11.70
CA ASN A 779 -10.90 -6.66 -11.74
C ASN A 779 -9.69 -7.58 -11.93
N MET A 780 -8.73 -7.18 -12.77
CA MET A 780 -7.47 -7.88 -12.95
C MET A 780 -6.64 -7.87 -11.65
N TYR A 781 -6.57 -6.73 -10.95
CA TYR A 781 -5.89 -6.59 -9.66
C TYR A 781 -6.42 -7.56 -8.60
N PHE A 782 -7.75 -7.66 -8.47
CA PHE A 782 -8.38 -8.56 -7.49
C PHE A 782 -8.33 -10.04 -7.88
N SER A 783 -8.18 -10.36 -9.16
CA SER A 783 -8.15 -11.75 -9.64
C SER A 783 -6.78 -12.43 -9.51
N ILE A 784 -5.71 -11.68 -9.25
CA ILE A 784 -4.33 -12.19 -9.19
C ILE A 784 -4.13 -13.23 -8.08
N ASP A 785 -4.71 -13.02 -6.90
CA ASP A 785 -4.58 -13.95 -5.78
C ASP A 785 -5.27 -15.30 -6.08
N GLY A 786 -6.47 -15.24 -6.68
CA GLY A 786 -7.22 -16.44 -7.08
C GLY A 786 -6.46 -17.26 -8.13
N LEU A 787 -5.85 -16.59 -9.11
CA LEU A 787 -5.06 -17.25 -10.15
C LEU A 787 -3.78 -17.88 -9.60
N ALA A 788 -3.08 -17.20 -8.68
CA ALA A 788 -1.90 -17.74 -8.03
C ALA A 788 -2.24 -18.95 -7.15
N ALA A 789 -3.36 -18.88 -6.41
CA ALA A 789 -3.84 -19.98 -5.57
C ALA A 789 -4.29 -21.20 -6.39
N SER A 790 -5.05 -21.00 -7.47
CA SER A 790 -5.50 -22.09 -8.36
C SER A 790 -4.31 -22.78 -9.02
N ALA A 791 -3.34 -22.02 -9.53
CA ALA A 791 -2.12 -22.57 -10.09
C ALA A 791 -1.29 -23.37 -9.07
N ALA A 792 -1.15 -22.86 -7.85
CA ALA A 792 -0.46 -23.58 -6.77
C ALA A 792 -1.20 -24.87 -6.41
N ALA A 793 -2.54 -24.83 -6.28
CA ALA A 793 -3.36 -25.97 -5.92
C ALA A 793 -3.37 -27.08 -6.98
N ASN A 794 -3.48 -26.73 -8.25
CA ASN A 794 -3.58 -27.70 -9.35
C ASN A 794 -2.21 -28.23 -9.80
N SER A 795 -1.11 -27.51 -9.51
CA SER A 795 0.23 -27.86 -9.98
C SER A 795 0.68 -29.29 -9.65
N ALA A 796 0.54 -29.69 -8.38
CA ALA A 796 0.96 -31.00 -7.90
C ALA A 796 0.12 -32.12 -8.54
N THR A 797 -1.20 -31.94 -8.55
CA THR A 797 -2.14 -32.91 -9.14
C THR A 797 -1.92 -33.05 -10.64
N ILE A 798 -1.73 -31.95 -11.38
CA ILE A 798 -1.43 -31.99 -12.83
C ILE A 798 -0.10 -32.73 -13.10
N ALA A 799 0.93 -32.49 -12.29
CA ALA A 799 2.22 -33.15 -12.45
C ALA A 799 2.18 -34.67 -12.18
N GLU A 800 1.30 -35.10 -11.29
CA GLU A 800 1.02 -36.51 -10.98
C GLU A 800 0.16 -37.16 -12.05
N ASP A 801 -0.92 -36.48 -12.45
CA ASP A 801 -1.96 -36.96 -13.36
C ASP A 801 -1.48 -37.08 -14.80
N PHE A 802 -0.70 -36.11 -15.27
CA PHE A 802 -0.32 -35.97 -16.68
C PHE A 802 1.19 -36.16 -16.94
N GLY A 803 2.06 -36.33 -15.92
CA GLY A 803 3.52 -36.48 -16.10
C GLY A 803 4.13 -37.76 -15.50
N ASP A 804 5.42 -38.07 -15.75
CA ASP A 804 5.99 -39.42 -15.50
C ASP A 804 6.98 -39.67 -14.31
N SER A 805 7.54 -38.68 -13.59
CA SER A 805 8.36 -38.93 -12.36
C SER A 805 8.19 -37.90 -11.23
N SER A 806 8.41 -38.26 -9.97
CA SER A 806 7.91 -37.50 -8.79
C SER A 806 8.87 -36.52 -8.10
N LEU A 807 10.09 -36.25 -8.59
CA LEU A 807 11.06 -35.45 -7.80
C LEU A 807 11.89 -34.35 -8.50
N ASP A 808 11.82 -34.19 -9.83
CA ASP A 808 12.56 -33.13 -10.55
C ASP A 808 11.63 -32.01 -11.10
N LYS A 809 10.33 -32.09 -10.77
CA LYS A 809 9.24 -31.42 -11.50
C LYS A 809 8.78 -30.07 -10.97
N GLY A 810 8.93 -29.77 -9.69
CA GLY A 810 8.44 -28.49 -9.12
C GLY A 810 9.23 -27.27 -9.62
N LEU A 811 10.52 -27.40 -9.89
CA LEU A 811 11.39 -26.27 -10.25
C LEU A 811 11.32 -25.85 -11.72
N LYS A 812 11.23 -26.79 -12.67
CA LYS A 812 10.98 -26.46 -14.09
C LYS A 812 9.57 -25.88 -14.28
N PHE A 813 8.62 -26.42 -13.52
CA PHE A 813 7.24 -25.93 -13.46
C PHE A 813 7.16 -24.45 -13.03
N LEU A 814 8.00 -24.01 -12.07
CA LEU A 814 8.03 -22.61 -11.62
C LEU A 814 8.59 -21.62 -12.63
N GLN A 815 9.61 -22.03 -13.38
CA GLN A 815 10.17 -21.19 -14.44
C GLN A 815 9.17 -21.05 -15.61
N GLU A 816 8.47 -22.13 -15.94
CA GLU A 816 7.55 -22.21 -17.08
C GLU A 816 6.17 -21.59 -16.78
N PHE A 817 5.66 -21.71 -15.55
CA PHE A 817 4.45 -21.03 -15.08
C PHE A 817 4.49 -19.51 -15.34
N SER A 818 5.65 -18.88 -15.16
CA SER A 818 5.83 -17.44 -15.39
C SER A 818 5.82 -17.04 -16.88
N GLU A 819 6.33 -17.91 -17.75
CA GLU A 819 6.32 -17.71 -19.21
C GLU A 819 4.91 -17.89 -19.77
N PHE A 820 4.17 -18.88 -19.27
CA PHE A 820 2.79 -19.16 -19.65
C PHE A 820 1.78 -18.17 -19.07
N PHE A 821 2.01 -17.66 -17.86
CA PHE A 821 1.21 -16.54 -17.35
C PHE A 821 1.43 -15.29 -18.20
N GLY A 822 2.68 -14.98 -18.57
CA GLY A 822 2.98 -13.89 -19.51
C GLY A 822 2.28 -14.04 -20.87
N LEU A 823 2.11 -15.28 -21.34
CA LEU A 823 1.34 -15.61 -22.53
C LEU A 823 -0.18 -15.45 -22.29
N SER A 824 -0.71 -15.87 -21.14
CA SER A 824 -2.11 -15.68 -20.73
C SER A 824 -2.51 -14.20 -20.65
N MET A 825 -1.58 -13.34 -20.24
CA MET A 825 -1.76 -11.89 -20.22
C MET A 825 -1.75 -11.29 -21.63
N GLN A 826 -1.04 -11.90 -22.59
CA GLN A 826 -1.13 -11.52 -24.01
C GLN A 826 -2.48 -11.94 -24.62
N PHE A 827 -3.06 -13.06 -24.19
CA PHE A 827 -4.45 -13.44 -24.55
C PHE A 827 -5.47 -12.49 -23.93
N ALA A 828 -5.24 -12.07 -22.69
CA ALA A 828 -6.01 -11.06 -21.98
C ALA A 828 -5.65 -9.63 -22.42
N GLY A 829 -5.57 -9.36 -23.73
CA GLY A 829 -5.45 -7.99 -24.25
C GLY A 829 -4.07 -7.57 -24.78
N GLY A 830 -3.50 -8.33 -25.72
CA GLY A 830 -2.23 -7.97 -26.38
C GLY A 830 -2.18 -6.54 -26.97
N SER A 831 -3.31 -5.97 -27.44
CA SER A 831 -3.38 -4.57 -27.89
C SER A 831 -3.27 -3.56 -26.74
N PHE A 832 -3.85 -3.87 -25.58
CA PHE A 832 -3.69 -3.10 -24.35
C PHE A 832 -2.25 -3.13 -23.86
N TRP A 833 -1.63 -4.32 -23.80
CA TRP A 833 -0.24 -4.46 -23.37
C TRP A 833 0.75 -3.85 -24.36
N ASN A 834 0.47 -3.82 -25.66
CA ASN A 834 1.29 -3.10 -26.63
C ASN A 834 1.26 -1.58 -26.37
N LYS A 835 0.05 -0.98 -26.24
CA LYS A 835 -0.11 0.44 -25.87
C LYS A 835 0.48 0.76 -24.49
N ALA A 836 0.34 -0.14 -23.51
CA ALA A 836 0.92 0.03 -22.17
C ALA A 836 2.45 -0.18 -22.17
N SER A 837 2.99 -1.05 -23.01
CA SER A 837 4.43 -1.33 -23.07
C SER A 837 5.23 -0.15 -23.61
N GLU A 838 4.67 0.62 -24.56
CA GLU A 838 5.22 1.90 -25.01
C GLU A 838 5.29 2.95 -23.87
N MET A 839 4.47 2.80 -22.82
CA MET A 839 4.40 3.70 -21.67
C MET A 839 5.24 3.21 -20.47
N ILE A 840 5.41 1.89 -20.32
CA ILE A 840 6.07 1.22 -19.18
C ILE A 840 7.30 0.41 -19.64
N ASP A 841 8.16 1.04 -20.44
CA ASP A 841 9.33 0.39 -21.04
C ASP A 841 10.30 -0.17 -19.96
N TRP A 842 10.29 0.42 -18.76
CA TRP A 842 11.12 0.01 -17.62
C TRP A 842 10.53 -1.13 -16.78
N GLY A 843 9.21 -1.13 -16.52
CA GLY A 843 8.55 -2.10 -15.64
C GLY A 843 8.39 -3.48 -16.27
N TYR A 844 8.02 -3.52 -17.56
CA TYR A 844 7.86 -4.76 -18.31
C TYR A 844 9.22 -5.42 -18.63
N ALA A 845 10.25 -4.61 -18.91
CA ALA A 845 11.63 -5.09 -19.09
C ALA A 845 12.25 -5.59 -17.76
N ARG A 846 11.89 -4.98 -16.61
CA ARG A 846 12.35 -5.41 -15.29
C ARG A 846 11.66 -6.68 -14.82
N LEU A 847 10.37 -6.86 -15.09
CA LEU A 847 9.68 -8.15 -14.98
C LEU A 847 10.42 -9.20 -15.83
N ARG A 848 10.56 -9.03 -17.14
CA ARG A 848 11.27 -10.00 -17.99
C ARG A 848 12.75 -10.23 -17.59
N GLY A 849 13.44 -9.20 -17.09
CA GLY A 849 14.87 -9.22 -16.75
C GLY A 849 15.20 -9.85 -15.41
N VAL A 850 14.45 -9.54 -14.35
CA VAL A 850 14.62 -10.12 -13.01
C VAL A 850 14.42 -11.63 -13.05
N TRP A 851 13.39 -12.09 -13.77
CA TRP A 851 13.05 -13.51 -13.87
C TRP A 851 14.07 -14.31 -14.70
N ARG A 852 14.56 -13.78 -15.83
CA ARG A 852 15.62 -14.42 -16.63
C ARG A 852 16.97 -14.55 -15.89
N SER A 853 17.25 -13.64 -14.96
CA SER A 853 18.52 -13.62 -14.22
C SER A 853 18.60 -14.59 -13.05
N ARG A 854 17.45 -14.91 -12.41
CA ARG A 854 17.41 -15.61 -11.12
C ARG A 854 17.34 -17.14 -11.21
N PHE A 855 16.93 -17.69 -12.36
CA PHE A 855 16.74 -19.13 -12.55
C PHE A 855 17.73 -19.80 -13.53
N LYS A 856 18.78 -19.09 -13.96
CA LYS A 856 19.87 -19.67 -14.79
C LYS A 856 20.92 -20.45 -13.99
N GLY A 857 20.92 -20.38 -12.66
CA GLY A 857 21.94 -21.00 -11.81
C GLY A 857 21.55 -22.41 -11.35
N GLY A 858 21.93 -23.44 -12.11
CA GLY A 858 21.68 -24.86 -11.80
C GLY A 858 22.38 -25.42 -10.55
N THR A 859 22.81 -24.59 -9.61
CA THR A 859 23.61 -24.98 -8.43
C THR A 859 22.80 -25.06 -7.13
N VAL A 860 21.58 -24.51 -7.11
CA VAL A 860 20.65 -24.57 -5.95
C VAL A 860 19.88 -25.91 -5.89
N ILE A 861 19.94 -26.70 -6.95
CA ILE A 861 19.05 -27.84 -7.24
C ILE A 861 19.35 -29.10 -6.39
N ARG A 862 20.46 -29.17 -5.66
CA ARG A 862 20.91 -30.44 -5.03
C ARG A 862 20.55 -30.66 -3.56
N ALA A 863 19.80 -29.76 -2.90
CA ALA A 863 19.69 -29.79 -1.44
C ALA A 863 18.27 -29.66 -0.85
N MET A 864 17.20 -29.99 -1.58
CA MET A 864 15.83 -29.70 -1.09
C MET A 864 14.91 -30.93 -1.01
N ASN A 865 14.21 -31.06 0.12
CA ASN A 865 13.21 -32.12 0.40
C ASN A 865 11.80 -31.71 -0.05
N LEU A 866 10.86 -32.68 -0.16
CA LEU A 866 9.48 -32.50 -0.65
C LEU A 866 8.68 -31.35 0.04
N PHE A 867 8.92 -31.08 1.32
CA PHE A 867 8.25 -30.01 2.08
C PHE A 867 8.76 -28.60 1.69
N GLU A 868 10.02 -28.48 1.28
CA GLU A 868 10.61 -27.22 0.81
C GLU A 868 10.16 -26.87 -0.63
N ILE A 869 9.75 -27.87 -1.41
CA ILE A 869 9.22 -27.68 -2.78
C ILE A 869 7.87 -26.96 -2.74
N MET A 870 6.93 -27.38 -1.89
CA MET A 870 5.63 -26.70 -1.74
C MET A 870 5.80 -25.26 -1.25
N THR A 871 6.66 -25.07 -0.24
CA THR A 871 6.99 -23.74 0.30
C THR A 871 7.66 -22.84 -0.74
N SER A 872 8.38 -23.40 -1.72
CA SER A 872 9.00 -22.65 -2.83
C SER A 872 7.99 -22.19 -3.89
N VAL A 873 6.90 -22.95 -4.09
CA VAL A 873 5.82 -22.61 -5.02
C VAL A 873 4.96 -21.48 -4.46
N ASP A 874 4.60 -21.57 -3.18
CA ASP A 874 3.87 -20.51 -2.48
C ASP A 874 4.68 -19.20 -2.42
N ASN A 875 6.00 -19.29 -2.16
CA ASN A 875 6.88 -18.13 -2.16
C ASN A 875 7.07 -17.49 -3.55
N ALA A 876 7.13 -18.31 -4.61
CA ALA A 876 7.21 -17.81 -5.98
C ALA A 876 5.89 -17.19 -6.45
N GLY A 877 4.75 -17.80 -6.09
CA GLY A 877 3.42 -17.25 -6.28
C GLY A 877 3.27 -15.90 -5.57
N ALA A 878 3.69 -15.80 -4.31
CA ALA A 878 3.68 -14.55 -3.55
C ALA A 878 4.58 -13.46 -4.17
N GLN A 879 5.79 -13.80 -4.61
CA GLN A 879 6.68 -12.86 -5.30
C GLN A 879 6.09 -12.37 -6.64
N PHE A 880 5.43 -13.26 -7.37
CA PHE A 880 4.72 -12.94 -8.61
C PHE A 880 3.50 -12.04 -8.38
N VAL A 881 2.66 -12.36 -7.38
CA VAL A 881 1.52 -11.55 -6.94
C VAL A 881 1.99 -10.14 -6.58
N ASN A 882 3.04 -10.04 -5.76
CA ASN A 882 3.58 -8.76 -5.32
C ASN A 882 4.14 -7.92 -6.47
N GLN A 883 4.88 -8.54 -7.40
CA GLN A 883 5.45 -7.81 -8.53
C GLN A 883 4.39 -7.41 -9.56
N THR A 884 3.36 -8.22 -9.77
CA THR A 884 2.24 -7.91 -10.68
C THR A 884 1.38 -6.79 -10.11
N ARG A 885 1.04 -6.85 -8.80
CA ARG A 885 0.37 -5.76 -8.09
C ARG A 885 1.16 -4.46 -8.18
N TYR A 886 2.46 -4.51 -7.90
CA TYR A 886 3.33 -3.34 -8.02
C TYR A 886 3.30 -2.73 -9.43
N THR A 887 3.30 -3.56 -10.48
CA THR A 887 3.21 -3.08 -11.87
C THR A 887 1.85 -2.48 -12.19
N LEU A 888 0.75 -3.08 -11.71
CA LEU A 888 -0.60 -2.53 -11.88
C LEU A 888 -0.80 -1.23 -11.09
N ASP A 889 -0.29 -1.15 -9.86
CA ASP A 889 -0.33 0.05 -9.04
C ASP A 889 0.47 1.19 -9.67
N THR A 890 1.66 0.88 -10.18
CA THR A 890 2.48 1.86 -10.91
C THR A 890 1.77 2.34 -12.16
N PHE A 891 1.11 1.44 -12.90
CA PHE A 891 0.35 1.79 -14.09
C PHE A 891 -0.87 2.66 -13.77
N LEU A 892 -1.66 2.28 -12.76
CA LEU A 892 -2.81 3.06 -12.28
C LEU A 892 -2.39 4.45 -11.83
N LYS A 893 -1.30 4.58 -11.08
CA LYS A 893 -0.72 5.88 -10.73
C LYS A 893 -0.37 6.68 -11.98
N GLN A 894 0.34 6.09 -12.95
CA GLN A 894 0.77 6.79 -14.15
C GLN A 894 -0.34 7.29 -15.08
N ILE A 895 -1.55 6.70 -15.03
CA ILE A 895 -2.68 7.07 -15.90
C ILE A 895 -3.82 7.76 -15.13
N PHE A 896 -3.86 7.67 -13.80
CA PHE A 896 -4.89 8.28 -12.94
C PHE A 896 -4.35 9.13 -11.77
N ASP A 897 -3.07 9.55 -11.77
CA ASP A 897 -2.52 10.48 -10.75
C ASP A 897 -2.98 11.94 -10.93
N GLY A 898 -3.52 12.27 -12.10
CA GLY A 898 -4.13 13.56 -12.40
C GLY A 898 -3.17 14.68 -12.76
N SER A 899 -1.90 14.34 -12.94
CA SER A 899 -0.95 15.17 -13.66
C SER A 899 -1.34 15.29 -15.14
N TYR A 900 -0.87 16.36 -15.78
CA TYR A 900 -0.98 16.51 -17.24
C TYR A 900 -0.46 15.28 -18.01
N LEU A 901 0.61 14.66 -17.53
CA LEU A 901 1.19 13.46 -18.14
C LEU A 901 0.24 12.25 -18.03
N SER A 902 -0.43 12.08 -16.89
CA SER A 902 -1.48 11.06 -16.69
C SER A 902 -2.65 11.30 -17.64
N SER A 903 -3.15 12.53 -17.76
CA SER A 903 -4.24 12.89 -18.68
C SER A 903 -3.91 12.58 -20.14
N ARG A 904 -2.66 12.87 -20.56
CA ARG A 904 -2.18 12.60 -21.92
C ARG A 904 -2.02 11.10 -22.19
N ARG A 905 -1.53 10.33 -21.20
CA ARG A 905 -1.45 8.87 -21.29
C ARG A 905 -2.84 8.24 -21.37
N LEU A 906 -3.77 8.72 -20.56
CA LEU A 906 -5.16 8.26 -20.59
C LEU A 906 -5.84 8.61 -21.93
N TYR A 907 -5.57 9.78 -22.49
CA TYR A 907 -5.98 10.17 -23.86
C TYR A 907 -5.53 9.14 -24.89
N THR A 908 -4.26 8.76 -24.89
CA THR A 908 -3.77 7.75 -25.85
C THR A 908 -4.41 6.37 -25.68
N MET A 909 -4.99 6.07 -24.51
CA MET A 909 -5.64 4.78 -24.25
C MET A 909 -7.12 4.72 -24.68
N ILE A 910 -7.84 5.85 -24.60
CA ILE A 910 -9.29 5.87 -24.83
C ILE A 910 -9.72 6.72 -26.04
N ALA A 911 -8.82 7.47 -26.69
CA ALA A 911 -9.16 8.41 -27.76
C ALA A 911 -9.77 7.79 -29.03
N ASP A 912 -9.65 6.48 -29.21
CA ASP A 912 -10.26 5.72 -30.31
C ASP A 912 -11.59 5.03 -29.92
N GLY A 913 -12.05 5.26 -28.68
CA GLY A 913 -13.26 4.66 -28.14
C GLY A 913 -13.12 3.21 -27.73
N THR A 914 -11.91 2.61 -27.74
CA THR A 914 -11.69 1.17 -27.45
C THR A 914 -12.40 0.67 -26.19
N TRP A 915 -12.51 1.51 -25.16
CA TRP A 915 -13.10 1.16 -23.87
C TRP A 915 -14.57 1.53 -23.73
N LEU A 916 -15.22 1.99 -24.80
CA LEU A 916 -16.58 2.51 -24.74
C LEU A 916 -17.60 1.45 -24.31
N ASP A 917 -17.47 0.23 -24.83
CA ASP A 917 -18.31 -0.88 -24.42
C ASP A 917 -17.67 -1.63 -23.24
N ALA A 918 -18.49 -1.98 -22.26
CA ALA A 918 -18.06 -2.73 -21.10
C ALA A 918 -17.40 -4.06 -21.49
N PRO A 919 -16.23 -4.41 -20.92
CA PRO A 919 -15.67 -5.73 -21.08
C PRO A 919 -16.68 -6.80 -20.65
N LYS A 920 -16.88 -7.83 -21.47
CA LYS A 920 -17.83 -8.92 -21.18
C LYS A 920 -17.42 -9.83 -20.01
N VAL A 921 -16.34 -9.50 -19.32
CA VAL A 921 -15.73 -10.31 -18.26
C VAL A 921 -15.94 -9.58 -16.94
N SER A 922 -16.79 -10.13 -16.07
CA SER A 922 -16.98 -9.61 -14.71
C SER A 922 -15.76 -9.93 -13.81
N VAL A 923 -15.63 -9.30 -12.65
CA VAL A 923 -14.62 -9.61 -11.61
C VAL A 923 -14.56 -11.13 -11.33
N PHE A 924 -15.73 -11.77 -11.30
CA PHE A 924 -15.86 -13.20 -11.00
C PHE A 924 -15.56 -14.11 -12.20
N ASP A 925 -15.48 -13.56 -13.42
CA ASP A 925 -15.23 -14.32 -14.65
C ASP A 925 -13.78 -14.20 -15.14
N PHE A 926 -13.03 -13.18 -14.71
CA PHE A 926 -11.63 -13.00 -15.15
C PHE A 926 -10.75 -14.17 -14.69
N HIS A 927 -10.80 -14.50 -13.40
CA HIS A 927 -10.16 -15.70 -12.86
C HIS A 927 -10.63 -16.98 -13.60
N LYS A 928 -11.95 -17.18 -13.77
CA LYS A 928 -12.53 -18.36 -14.42
C LYS A 928 -12.20 -18.48 -15.91
N SER A 929 -11.88 -17.38 -16.59
CA SER A 929 -11.52 -17.40 -18.01
C SER A 929 -10.04 -17.72 -18.23
N ILE A 930 -9.18 -17.34 -17.28
CA ILE A 930 -7.73 -17.51 -17.37
C ILE A 930 -7.26 -18.81 -16.72
N GLU A 931 -7.91 -19.25 -15.64
CA GLU A 931 -7.61 -20.51 -14.94
C GLU A 931 -7.59 -21.73 -15.88
N PRO A 932 -8.60 -21.97 -16.76
CA PRO A 932 -8.58 -23.10 -17.68
C PRO A 932 -7.42 -23.03 -18.69
N ILE A 933 -7.10 -21.83 -19.18
CA ILE A 933 -5.96 -21.60 -20.10
C ILE A 933 -4.65 -21.96 -19.41
N MET A 934 -4.47 -21.51 -18.17
CA MET A 934 -3.31 -21.87 -17.35
C MET A 934 -3.22 -23.38 -17.12
N ASN A 935 -4.31 -24.03 -16.72
CA ASN A 935 -4.35 -25.47 -16.51
C ASN A 935 -4.02 -26.24 -17.80
N ALA A 936 -4.56 -25.84 -18.96
CA ALA A 936 -4.27 -26.46 -20.25
C ALA A 936 -2.79 -26.35 -20.62
N LEU A 937 -2.19 -25.17 -20.44
CA LEU A 937 -0.76 -24.95 -20.66
C LEU A 937 0.09 -25.83 -19.74
N LEU A 938 -0.28 -25.93 -18.46
CA LEU A 938 0.40 -26.81 -17.49
C LEU A 938 0.29 -28.30 -17.87
N ILE A 939 -0.87 -28.75 -18.34
CA ILE A 939 -1.09 -30.12 -18.82
C ILE A 939 -0.20 -30.41 -20.04
N THR A 940 -0.18 -29.53 -21.05
CA THR A 940 0.67 -29.74 -22.24
C THR A 940 2.14 -29.88 -21.88
N LYS A 941 2.59 -29.11 -20.88
CA LYS A 941 3.96 -29.17 -20.39
C LYS A 941 4.23 -30.44 -19.60
N ALA A 942 3.30 -30.88 -18.75
CA ALA A 942 3.42 -32.13 -18.00
C ALA A 942 3.66 -33.33 -18.93
N TRP A 943 3.02 -33.38 -20.09
CA TRP A 943 3.23 -34.43 -21.10
C TRP A 943 4.65 -34.46 -21.68
N THR A 944 5.41 -33.36 -21.62
CA THR A 944 6.82 -33.29 -22.07
C THR A 944 7.82 -33.87 -21.06
N THR A 945 7.38 -34.17 -19.83
CA THR A 945 8.27 -34.54 -18.72
C THR A 945 8.62 -36.04 -18.67
N GLY A 946 7.98 -36.86 -19.50
CA GLY A 946 8.19 -38.30 -19.57
C GLY A 946 9.16 -38.74 -20.66
N PRO A 947 9.54 -40.04 -20.68
CA PRO A 947 10.29 -40.60 -21.80
C PRO A 947 9.47 -40.62 -23.09
N ASN A 948 8.14 -40.52 -23.01
CA ASN A 948 7.22 -40.44 -24.15
C ASN A 948 7.34 -39.07 -24.85
N GLY A 949 7.25 -39.04 -26.19
CA GLY A 949 7.39 -37.81 -26.99
C GLY A 949 6.30 -36.75 -26.69
N ASN A 950 6.40 -35.54 -27.24
CA ASN A 950 5.38 -34.50 -27.04
C ASN A 950 4.00 -34.96 -27.51
N ALA A 951 2.93 -34.49 -26.84
CA ALA A 951 1.58 -34.67 -27.36
C ALA A 951 1.44 -33.93 -28.69
N ILE A 952 0.68 -34.51 -29.63
CA ILE A 952 0.42 -33.94 -30.95
C ILE A 952 -1.05 -34.08 -31.34
N VAL A 953 -1.50 -33.25 -32.29
CA VAL A 953 -2.79 -33.43 -32.95
C VAL A 953 -2.56 -33.98 -34.36
N ILE A 954 -3.14 -35.16 -34.63
CA ILE A 954 -3.13 -35.83 -35.93
C ILE A 954 -4.46 -35.53 -36.63
N LEU A 955 -4.42 -35.18 -37.91
CA LEU A 955 -5.62 -34.90 -38.72
C LEU A 955 -5.78 -35.84 -39.92
N ALA A 956 -7.03 -36.07 -40.30
CA ALA A 956 -7.45 -36.71 -41.55
C ALA A 956 -8.63 -35.95 -42.17
N GLU A 957 -8.51 -35.64 -43.47
CA GLU A 957 -9.49 -34.88 -44.27
C GLU A 957 -10.60 -35.76 -44.87
N GLU A 958 -10.49 -37.10 -44.77
CA GLU A 958 -11.37 -38.06 -45.46
C GLU A 958 -12.38 -38.75 -44.53
N GLY A 959 -13.39 -38.00 -44.09
CA GLY A 959 -14.58 -38.53 -43.42
C GLY A 959 -14.33 -39.10 -42.01
N HIS A 960 -15.40 -39.60 -41.39
CA HIS A 960 -15.42 -40.15 -40.03
C HIS A 960 -14.70 -41.51 -39.94
N VAL A 961 -13.36 -41.50 -39.89
CA VAL A 961 -12.52 -42.70 -39.70
C VAL A 961 -12.40 -43.00 -38.21
N ALA A 962 -12.56 -44.25 -37.77
CA ALA A 962 -12.58 -44.58 -36.33
C ALA A 962 -11.19 -44.53 -35.64
N TYR A 963 -10.10 -44.74 -36.38
CA TYR A 963 -8.73 -44.73 -35.85
C TYR A 963 -7.72 -44.41 -36.95
N PRO A 964 -6.56 -43.80 -36.61
CA PRO A 964 -5.57 -43.43 -37.61
C PRO A 964 -4.93 -44.68 -38.26
N GLU A 965 -5.26 -44.93 -39.54
CA GLU A 965 -4.61 -45.93 -40.40
C GLU A 965 -3.89 -45.26 -41.58
N PRO A 966 -2.61 -45.54 -41.83
CA PRO A 966 -1.93 -45.07 -43.02
C PRO A 966 -2.43 -45.87 -44.24
N ARG A 967 -2.57 -45.23 -45.40
CA ARG A 967 -3.14 -45.85 -46.61
C ARG A 967 -2.41 -47.10 -47.14
N ARG A 968 -1.21 -47.45 -46.62
CA ARG A 968 -0.34 -48.51 -47.14
C ARG A 968 -0.15 -49.69 -46.18
N GLY A 969 -1.20 -50.49 -45.97
CA GLY A 969 -1.10 -51.89 -45.49
C GLY A 969 -0.42 -52.15 -44.14
N ASN A 970 -0.08 -51.12 -43.38
CA ASN A 970 0.48 -51.21 -42.04
C ASN A 970 -0.69 -51.04 -41.06
N GLY A 971 -0.92 -52.02 -40.19
CA GLY A 971 -2.08 -52.00 -39.28
C GLY A 971 -2.17 -50.73 -38.42
N ALA A 972 -3.35 -50.49 -37.85
CA ALA A 972 -3.70 -49.28 -37.09
C ALA A 972 -2.55 -48.72 -36.23
N LEU A 973 -2.32 -47.41 -36.35
CA LEU A 973 -1.28 -46.68 -35.60
C LEU A 973 -1.66 -46.50 -34.14
N MET A 974 -2.89 -46.80 -33.77
CA MET A 974 -3.45 -46.64 -32.44
C MET A 974 -4.39 -47.83 -32.18
N SER A 975 -4.55 -48.23 -30.91
CA SER A 975 -5.54 -49.27 -30.57
C SER A 975 -6.96 -48.74 -30.78
N SER A 976 -7.95 -49.61 -31.00
CA SER A 976 -9.36 -49.19 -31.11
C SER A 976 -9.88 -48.52 -29.84
N LYS A 977 -9.34 -48.90 -28.68
CA LYS A 977 -9.67 -48.29 -27.39
C LYS A 977 -9.12 -46.86 -27.30
N ASP A 978 -7.86 -46.66 -27.65
CA ASP A 978 -7.22 -45.34 -27.59
C ASP A 978 -7.76 -44.42 -28.69
N GLY A 979 -8.01 -44.95 -29.89
CA GLY A 979 -8.57 -44.20 -31.02
C GLY A 979 -9.94 -43.60 -30.70
N ASN A 980 -10.79 -44.34 -30.01
CA ASN A 980 -12.09 -43.83 -29.54
C ASN A 980 -11.95 -42.80 -28.41
N ALA A 981 -10.92 -42.92 -27.56
CA ALA A 981 -10.73 -42.05 -26.40
C ALA A 981 -10.10 -40.68 -26.75
N THR A 982 -9.44 -40.57 -27.92
CA THR A 982 -8.67 -39.37 -28.29
C THR A 982 -9.24 -38.61 -29.48
N GLN A 983 -10.35 -39.08 -30.05
CA GLN A 983 -10.94 -38.57 -31.27
C GLN A 983 -11.85 -37.36 -31.03
N HIS A 984 -11.79 -36.41 -31.95
CA HIS A 984 -12.78 -35.35 -32.10
C HIS A 984 -13.16 -35.16 -33.58
N LEU A 985 -14.45 -35.00 -33.84
CA LEU A 985 -15.00 -34.81 -35.18
C LEU A 985 -15.40 -33.34 -35.33
N TYR A 986 -14.84 -32.66 -36.33
CA TYR A 986 -15.09 -31.24 -36.56
C TYR A 986 -15.64 -31.01 -37.98
N THR A 987 -16.75 -30.29 -38.07
CA THR A 987 -17.32 -29.83 -39.34
C THR A 987 -17.21 -28.31 -39.41
N SER A 988 -16.52 -27.80 -40.43
CA SER A 988 -16.39 -26.35 -40.66
C SER A 988 -17.68 -25.72 -41.20
N GLU A 989 -17.77 -24.39 -41.12
CA GLU A 989 -18.91 -23.63 -41.68
C GLU A 989 -19.08 -23.79 -43.20
N THR A 990 -18.00 -24.13 -43.92
CA THR A 990 -18.01 -24.40 -45.36
C THR A 990 -18.32 -25.87 -45.70
N GLY A 991 -18.57 -26.72 -44.69
CA GLY A 991 -18.93 -28.13 -44.85
C GLY A 991 -17.76 -29.10 -44.95
N GLU A 992 -16.51 -28.65 -44.75
CA GLU A 992 -15.35 -29.55 -44.64
C GLU A 992 -15.45 -30.38 -43.34
N GLU A 993 -15.34 -31.70 -43.45
CA GLU A 993 -15.33 -32.63 -42.31
C GLU A 993 -13.90 -33.08 -42.00
N TRP A 994 -13.51 -32.96 -40.74
CA TRP A 994 -12.21 -33.34 -40.23
C TRP A 994 -12.34 -34.36 -39.11
N THR A 995 -11.50 -35.39 -39.17
CA THR A 995 -11.26 -36.27 -38.03
C THR A 995 -9.92 -35.93 -37.40
N LEU A 996 -9.94 -35.60 -36.11
CA LEU A 996 -8.79 -35.15 -35.34
C LEU A 996 -8.52 -36.11 -34.17
N TRP A 997 -7.26 -36.38 -33.87
CA TRP A 997 -6.86 -37.18 -32.71
C TRP A 997 -5.72 -36.52 -31.93
N ILE A 998 -5.83 -36.47 -30.60
CA ILE A 998 -4.69 -36.15 -29.74
C ILE A 998 -3.91 -37.41 -29.40
N ALA A 999 -2.59 -37.41 -29.56
CA ALA A 999 -1.80 -38.64 -29.44
C ALA A 999 -0.41 -38.38 -28.85
N GLN A 1000 0.16 -39.40 -28.22
CA GLN A 1000 1.55 -39.42 -27.75
C GLN A 1000 2.27 -40.70 -28.22
N VAL A 1001 3.59 -40.62 -28.37
CA VAL A 1001 4.44 -41.75 -28.79
C VAL A 1001 4.81 -42.60 -27.58
N ASP A 1002 4.56 -43.90 -27.66
CA ASP A 1002 4.99 -44.90 -26.66
C ASP A 1002 6.49 -45.17 -26.78
N VAL A 1003 7.29 -44.87 -25.73
CA VAL A 1003 8.77 -45.00 -25.79
C VAL A 1003 9.28 -46.28 -25.12
N CYS A 1004 10.18 -46.95 -25.83
CA CYS A 1004 10.62 -48.30 -25.50
C CYS A 1004 11.61 -48.40 -24.33
N THR A 1005 11.31 -49.24 -23.34
CA THR A 1005 12.34 -49.85 -22.49
C THR A 1005 12.51 -51.32 -22.85
N GLN A 1006 13.77 -51.78 -22.87
CA GLN A 1006 14.27 -53.07 -23.38
C GLN A 1006 13.23 -54.23 -23.42
N ASN A 1007 12.84 -54.57 -24.66
CA ASN A 1007 12.26 -55.84 -25.13
C ASN A 1007 10.73 -56.09 -25.18
N ARG A 1008 9.82 -55.12 -24.91
CA ARG A 1008 8.38 -55.28 -25.29
C ARG A 1008 7.67 -53.94 -25.52
N CYS A 1009 7.42 -53.54 -26.79
CA CYS A 1009 6.55 -52.40 -27.10
C CYS A 1009 5.69 -52.66 -28.35
N GLU A 1010 4.50 -52.05 -28.38
CA GLU A 1010 3.47 -52.24 -29.41
C GLU A 1010 3.65 -51.35 -30.65
N ARG A 1011 4.64 -50.43 -30.66
CA ARG A 1011 4.98 -49.55 -31.80
C ARG A 1011 3.78 -48.76 -32.35
N ARG A 1012 3.01 -48.15 -31.46
CA ARG A 1012 1.77 -47.41 -31.77
C ARG A 1012 1.70 -46.11 -30.99
N PHE A 1013 0.93 -45.16 -31.49
CA PHE A 1013 0.40 -44.04 -30.70
C PHE A 1013 -0.51 -44.55 -29.60
N LYS A 1014 -0.52 -43.83 -28.48
CA LYS A 1014 -1.45 -44.03 -27.37
C LYS A 1014 -2.07 -42.69 -26.98
N ALA A 1015 -3.15 -42.77 -26.22
CA ALA A 1015 -3.67 -41.60 -25.53
C ALA A 1015 -2.58 -41.01 -24.61
N PRO A 1016 -2.38 -39.68 -24.60
CA PRO A 1016 -1.54 -39.04 -23.60
C PRO A 1016 -1.94 -39.45 -22.17
N LYS A 1017 -0.97 -39.52 -21.27
CA LYS A 1017 -1.23 -39.89 -19.88
C LYS A 1017 -2.24 -38.93 -19.25
N GLY A 1018 -3.24 -39.48 -18.56
CA GLY A 1018 -4.26 -38.70 -17.86
C GLY A 1018 -5.32 -38.07 -18.76
N LEU A 1019 -5.35 -38.35 -20.07
CA LEU A 1019 -6.35 -37.80 -20.99
C LEU A 1019 -7.80 -38.13 -20.57
N ASP A 1020 -8.01 -39.29 -19.94
CA ASP A 1020 -9.29 -39.72 -19.35
C ASP A 1020 -9.76 -38.81 -18.21
N LYS A 1021 -8.86 -38.05 -17.58
CA LYS A 1021 -9.20 -37.09 -16.53
C LYS A 1021 -9.78 -35.78 -17.05
N ILE A 1022 -9.74 -35.56 -18.38
CA ILE A 1022 -10.32 -34.39 -19.06
C ILE A 1022 -11.37 -34.76 -20.10
N SER A 1023 -11.85 -36.01 -20.11
CA SER A 1023 -12.90 -36.47 -21.04
C SER A 1023 -14.32 -36.15 -20.56
N GLU A 1024 -14.50 -35.84 -19.28
CA GLU A 1024 -15.77 -35.46 -18.65
C GLU A 1024 -15.57 -34.19 -17.78
N MET A 1025 -16.61 -33.74 -17.08
CA MET A 1025 -16.52 -32.57 -16.19
C MET A 1025 -15.42 -32.79 -15.14
N ASN A 1026 -14.42 -31.91 -15.11
CA ASN A 1026 -13.19 -32.07 -14.35
C ASN A 1026 -12.77 -30.80 -13.62
N ASP A 1027 -11.91 -30.97 -12.61
CA ASP A 1027 -11.43 -29.88 -11.74
C ASP A 1027 -10.53 -28.87 -12.48
N TYR A 1028 -10.09 -29.19 -13.70
CA TYR A 1028 -9.21 -28.33 -14.50
C TYR A 1028 -9.95 -27.40 -15.46
N ASN A 1029 -11.26 -27.64 -15.70
CA ASN A 1029 -12.07 -26.96 -16.74
C ASN A 1029 -11.47 -27.04 -18.15
N VAL A 1030 -10.71 -28.09 -18.45
CA VAL A 1030 -10.10 -28.36 -19.75
C VAL A 1030 -10.77 -29.59 -20.35
N THR A 1031 -11.13 -29.58 -21.64
CA THR A 1031 -11.66 -30.78 -22.31
C THR A 1031 -10.70 -31.30 -23.38
N VAL A 1032 -10.84 -32.58 -23.74
CA VAL A 1032 -10.12 -33.18 -24.88
C VAL A 1032 -10.37 -32.39 -26.17
N GLU A 1033 -11.60 -31.90 -26.37
CA GLU A 1033 -11.97 -31.04 -27.50
C GLU A 1033 -11.15 -29.75 -27.53
N ASN A 1034 -11.02 -29.05 -26.39
CA ASN A 1034 -10.23 -27.82 -26.33
C ASN A 1034 -8.76 -28.07 -26.70
N MET A 1035 -8.19 -29.16 -26.18
CA MET A 1035 -6.81 -29.58 -26.45
C MET A 1035 -6.56 -29.97 -27.92
N ILE A 1036 -7.61 -30.20 -28.71
CA ILE A 1036 -7.54 -30.54 -30.12
C ILE A 1036 -7.82 -29.32 -31.02
N LEU A 1037 -8.90 -28.58 -30.73
CA LEU A 1037 -9.39 -27.52 -31.62
C LEU A 1037 -8.52 -26.26 -31.59
N SER A 1038 -8.01 -25.86 -30.43
CA SER A 1038 -7.16 -24.66 -30.32
C SER A 1038 -5.87 -24.75 -31.15
N PRO A 1039 -5.11 -25.87 -31.09
CA PRO A 1039 -4.00 -26.13 -32.00
C PRO A 1039 -4.39 -26.15 -33.47
N PHE A 1040 -5.49 -26.85 -33.80
CA PHE A 1040 -5.96 -27.02 -35.18
C PHE A 1040 -6.33 -25.68 -35.82
N PHE A 1041 -7.07 -24.82 -35.12
CA PHE A 1041 -7.42 -23.50 -35.63
C PHE A 1041 -6.19 -22.59 -35.79
N ASN A 1042 -5.18 -22.71 -34.90
CA ASN A 1042 -3.94 -21.98 -35.07
C ASN A 1042 -3.19 -22.42 -36.34
N TRP A 1043 -3.08 -23.72 -36.55
CA TRP A 1043 -2.43 -24.31 -37.71
C TRP A 1043 -3.11 -23.88 -39.02
N ARG A 1044 -4.46 -23.91 -39.08
CA ARG A 1044 -5.24 -23.41 -40.22
C ARG A 1044 -4.99 -21.93 -40.47
N ARG A 1045 -5.01 -21.11 -39.43
CA ARG A 1045 -4.77 -19.66 -39.53
C ARG A 1045 -3.40 -19.34 -40.13
N GLN A 1046 -2.39 -20.14 -39.80
CA GLN A 1046 -1.02 -19.96 -40.27
C GLN A 1046 -0.75 -20.61 -41.64
N GLY A 1047 -1.80 -20.93 -42.40
CA GLY A 1047 -1.65 -21.53 -43.72
C GLY A 1047 -1.06 -22.94 -43.66
N ASN A 1048 -1.54 -23.74 -42.71
CA ASN A 1048 -1.15 -25.14 -42.50
C ASN A 1048 0.29 -25.30 -41.97
N GLN A 1049 0.72 -24.40 -41.07
CA GLN A 1049 2.04 -24.41 -40.45
C GLN A 1049 1.97 -24.31 -38.92
N ASN A 1050 2.90 -24.98 -38.23
CA ASN A 1050 3.08 -24.85 -36.78
C ASN A 1050 3.90 -23.57 -36.48
N TYR A 1051 3.40 -22.69 -35.61
CA TYR A 1051 4.00 -21.38 -35.28
C TYR A 1051 4.50 -21.31 -33.82
N HIS A 1052 5.59 -20.56 -33.57
CA HIS A 1052 6.10 -20.24 -32.23
C HIS A 1052 5.45 -18.93 -31.71
N PRO A 1053 4.88 -18.90 -30.49
CA PRO A 1053 4.12 -17.76 -29.99
C PRO A 1053 5.02 -16.56 -29.72
N ALA A 1054 5.01 -15.57 -30.62
CA ALA A 1054 5.55 -14.24 -30.33
C ALA A 1054 4.47 -13.15 -30.42
N GLU A 1055 3.47 -13.28 -31.30
CA GLU A 1055 2.39 -12.31 -31.44
C GLU A 1055 1.05 -13.01 -31.71
N LEU A 1056 0.10 -12.84 -30.78
CA LEU A 1056 -1.27 -13.34 -30.87
C LEU A 1056 -2.19 -12.18 -31.29
N ASP A 1057 -3.06 -12.43 -32.28
CA ASP A 1057 -4.12 -11.50 -32.65
C ASP A 1057 -5.36 -11.72 -31.77
N PRO A 1058 -5.74 -10.76 -30.90
CA PRO A 1058 -6.83 -10.91 -29.94
C PRO A 1058 -8.23 -10.74 -30.55
N TYR A 1059 -8.34 -10.52 -31.86
CA TYR A 1059 -9.62 -10.26 -32.53
C TYR A 1059 -10.15 -11.45 -33.37
N ALA A 1060 -9.47 -12.61 -33.35
CA ALA A 1060 -9.81 -13.74 -34.22
C ALA A 1060 -10.65 -14.83 -33.51
N GLN A 1061 -11.87 -15.07 -33.99
CA GLN A 1061 -12.62 -16.29 -33.67
C GLN A 1061 -12.42 -17.33 -34.76
N ASN A 1062 -12.24 -18.60 -34.40
CA ASN A 1062 -12.20 -19.75 -35.31
C ASN A 1062 -11.22 -19.66 -36.50
N GLY A 1063 -10.24 -18.74 -36.44
CA GLY A 1063 -9.30 -18.48 -37.53
C GLY A 1063 -9.79 -17.51 -38.62
N ASP A 1064 -10.97 -16.89 -38.47
CA ASP A 1064 -11.49 -15.88 -39.38
C ASP A 1064 -10.92 -14.48 -39.06
N LYS A 1065 -10.56 -13.73 -40.12
CA LYS A 1065 -9.95 -12.39 -40.07
C LYS A 1065 -10.97 -11.25 -40.15
N SER A 1066 -12.26 -11.57 -40.27
CA SER A 1066 -13.29 -10.60 -40.68
C SER A 1066 -13.93 -9.77 -39.57
N ASP A 1067 -13.83 -10.18 -38.29
CA ASP A 1067 -14.58 -9.56 -37.18
C ASP A 1067 -13.68 -8.75 -36.22
N LEU A 1068 -13.20 -7.60 -36.68
CA LEU A 1068 -12.40 -6.64 -35.89
C LEU A 1068 -13.20 -5.86 -34.82
N SER A 1069 -14.46 -6.23 -34.57
CA SER A 1069 -15.44 -5.38 -33.88
C SER A 1069 -15.73 -5.75 -32.43
N LYS A 1070 -15.09 -6.80 -31.89
CA LYS A 1070 -15.39 -7.30 -30.54
C LYS A 1070 -14.25 -7.07 -29.57
N ILE A 1071 -14.64 -6.73 -28.35
CA ILE A 1071 -13.78 -6.49 -27.19
C ILE A 1071 -12.82 -7.69 -27.00
N PRO A 1072 -11.50 -7.46 -26.80
CA PRO A 1072 -10.45 -8.49 -26.81
C PRO A 1072 -10.58 -9.67 -25.81
N PHE A 1073 -11.50 -9.62 -24.84
CA PHE A 1073 -11.47 -10.47 -23.65
C PHE A 1073 -12.48 -11.63 -23.64
N SER A 1074 -13.21 -11.89 -24.74
CA SER A 1074 -14.21 -12.97 -24.80
C SER A 1074 -13.68 -14.31 -25.32
N VAL A 1075 -12.37 -14.56 -25.28
CA VAL A 1075 -11.73 -15.70 -25.96
C VAL A 1075 -11.32 -16.78 -24.95
N GLY A 1076 -12.04 -17.90 -24.96
CA GLY A 1076 -11.76 -19.08 -24.12
C GLY A 1076 -10.75 -20.05 -24.74
N LEU A 1077 -10.62 -21.25 -24.16
CA LEU A 1077 -9.65 -22.27 -24.56
C LEU A 1077 -9.66 -22.65 -26.06
N ASN A 1078 -10.78 -22.49 -26.76
CA ASN A 1078 -10.88 -22.78 -28.21
C ASN A 1078 -10.23 -21.71 -29.11
N HIS A 1079 -9.67 -20.64 -28.55
CA HIS A 1079 -9.00 -19.61 -29.34
C HIS A 1079 -7.78 -20.18 -30.11
N PRO A 1080 -7.57 -19.78 -31.39
CA PRO A 1080 -6.40 -20.19 -32.16
C PRO A 1080 -5.09 -19.87 -31.41
N GLY A 1081 -4.38 -20.91 -30.98
CA GLY A 1081 -3.05 -20.80 -30.38
C GLY A 1081 -3.02 -20.68 -28.86
N ALA A 1082 -4.19 -20.74 -28.18
CA ALA A 1082 -4.27 -20.83 -26.72
C ALA A 1082 -3.52 -22.03 -26.15
N ILE A 1083 -3.50 -23.15 -26.89
CA ILE A 1083 -2.83 -24.39 -26.50
C ILE A 1083 -1.73 -24.72 -27.54
N PRO A 1084 -0.45 -24.79 -27.14
CA PRO A 1084 0.68 -24.91 -28.06
C PRO A 1084 1.04 -26.38 -28.37
N ILE A 1085 0.08 -27.16 -28.87
CA ILE A 1085 0.33 -28.52 -29.35
C ILE A 1085 0.59 -28.46 -30.87
N PRO A 1086 1.61 -29.16 -31.41
CA PRO A 1086 1.83 -29.18 -32.85
C PRO A 1086 0.80 -30.05 -33.57
N VAL A 1087 0.45 -29.64 -34.79
CA VAL A 1087 -0.54 -30.29 -35.65
C VAL A 1087 0.13 -30.80 -36.92
N CYS A 1088 -0.17 -32.03 -37.34
CA CYS A 1088 0.28 -32.59 -38.61
C CYS A 1088 -0.66 -33.68 -39.15
N ASP A 1089 -0.54 -34.01 -40.43
CA ASP A 1089 -1.29 -35.10 -41.04
C ASP A 1089 -0.76 -36.49 -40.62
N ILE A 1090 -1.61 -37.51 -40.80
CA ILE A 1090 -1.31 -38.89 -40.42
C ILE A 1090 -0.07 -39.48 -41.09
N GLU A 1091 0.25 -39.09 -42.33
CA GLU A 1091 1.39 -39.63 -43.07
C GLU A 1091 2.69 -39.02 -42.55
N THR A 1092 2.70 -37.71 -42.30
CA THR A 1092 3.83 -37.00 -41.67
C THR A 1092 4.15 -37.57 -40.29
N ALA A 1093 3.13 -37.75 -39.45
CA ALA A 1093 3.30 -38.32 -38.11
C ALA A 1093 3.88 -39.75 -38.14
N TRP A 1094 3.38 -40.60 -39.06
CA TRP A 1094 3.88 -41.95 -39.27
C TRP A 1094 5.32 -41.99 -39.78
N GLN A 1095 5.66 -41.16 -40.77
CA GLN A 1095 7.01 -41.13 -41.35
C GLN A 1095 8.05 -40.73 -40.31
N ASN A 1096 7.76 -39.74 -39.47
CA ASN A 1096 8.66 -39.29 -38.41
C ASN A 1096 8.89 -40.38 -37.35
N ILE A 1097 7.84 -41.10 -36.96
CA ILE A 1097 7.95 -42.24 -36.05
C ILE A 1097 8.73 -43.39 -36.68
N ALA A 1098 8.42 -43.75 -37.93
CA ALA A 1098 9.10 -44.82 -38.64
C ALA A 1098 10.59 -44.53 -38.85
N ASN A 1099 10.96 -43.27 -39.08
CA ASN A 1099 12.35 -42.82 -39.18
C ASN A 1099 13.08 -42.91 -37.83
N TRP A 1100 12.44 -42.46 -36.75
CA TRP A 1100 12.98 -42.60 -35.39
C TRP A 1100 13.15 -44.07 -34.98
N TRP A 1101 12.23 -44.96 -35.36
CA TRP A 1101 12.39 -46.40 -35.12
C TRP A 1101 13.60 -47.02 -35.82
N ARG A 1102 13.96 -46.50 -36.99
CA ARG A 1102 15.14 -46.97 -37.75
C ARG A 1102 16.43 -46.43 -37.16
N ASP A 1103 16.41 -45.20 -36.66
CA ASP A 1103 17.55 -44.54 -36.04
C ASP A 1103 17.09 -43.59 -34.93
N PRO A 1104 17.09 -44.04 -33.66
CA PRO A 1104 16.64 -43.22 -32.53
C PRO A 1104 17.47 -41.94 -32.33
N SER A 1105 18.69 -41.87 -32.89
CA SER A 1105 19.56 -40.70 -32.82
C SER A 1105 19.12 -39.55 -33.74
N LYS A 1106 18.15 -39.79 -34.63
CA LYS A 1106 17.61 -38.82 -35.59
C LYS A 1106 16.24 -38.25 -35.19
N ALA A 1107 15.90 -38.24 -33.89
CA ALA A 1107 14.66 -37.63 -33.41
C ALA A 1107 14.55 -36.18 -33.95
N PRO A 1108 13.56 -35.88 -34.84
CA PRO A 1108 13.46 -34.56 -35.45
C PRO A 1108 12.89 -33.56 -34.46
N CYS A 1109 13.63 -32.49 -34.21
CA CYS A 1109 13.17 -31.18 -33.74
C CYS A 1109 12.29 -31.13 -32.46
N ASP A 1110 12.07 -29.93 -31.90
CA ASP A 1110 11.28 -29.74 -30.67
C ASP A 1110 9.79 -30.14 -30.84
N TYR A 1111 9.34 -30.39 -32.08
CA TYR A 1111 7.97 -30.71 -32.46
C TYR A 1111 7.74 -32.17 -32.84
N TYR A 1112 8.63 -33.08 -32.46
CA TYR A 1112 8.48 -34.51 -32.69
C TYR A 1112 7.12 -35.05 -32.22
N PRO A 1113 6.37 -35.86 -33.03
CA PRO A 1113 6.63 -36.29 -34.41
C PRO A 1113 5.92 -35.48 -35.53
N CYS A 1114 5.64 -34.18 -35.34
CA CYS A 1114 5.03 -33.28 -36.34
C CYS A 1114 6.03 -32.31 -37.01
N CYS A 1115 7.31 -32.71 -37.16
CA CYS A 1115 8.30 -31.93 -37.88
C CYS A 1115 8.23 -32.19 -39.40
N ASN A 1116 8.26 -31.15 -40.23
CA ASN A 1116 8.47 -31.29 -41.67
C ASN A 1116 9.98 -31.27 -41.96
N TYR A 1117 10.47 -32.26 -42.72
CA TYR A 1117 11.86 -32.36 -43.16
C TYR A 1117 12.09 -31.75 -44.54
#